data_AF-A0A537M465-F1
#
_entry.id   AF-A0A537M465-F1
#
_cell.length_a   1.000
_cell.length_b   1.000
_cell.length_c   1.000
_cell.angle_alpha   90.00
_cell.angle_beta   90.00
_cell.angle_gamma   90.00
#
_symmetry.space_group_name_H-M   'P 1'
#
loop_
_entity.id
_entity.type
_entity.pdbx_description
1 polymer ?
#
loop_
_entity_poly.entity_id
_entity_poly.type
_entity_poly.pdbx_seq_one_letter_code
_entity_poly.pdbx_strand_id
1 'polypeptide(L)'
;MDYEDMEAAVLKGFVRDRQLITIALNQGFSPELLPSPVARRLCNSMIDLYLARGGEVISEVTVRNHLETQGALNAEMEHYLRAVLAMRPPDAGRMMTYVDSLRNRDSRERLQTLHDQLGAFLGGGDGAQGDLIQFTTEMLHKLIELQKRRVRQHIGPVTDVIASLTEDVARLAGAGGILGFSISPFERLNALLSGLRRGFYYGLAGAPRRGKTNFVLELAMHVATNHHVPCLYYSWEQTSRVLAARLLAKETGIDPATILVGGKPGGEPITDRLHAAQERMARFTPYLFLVEGSRQDTLNRIRTHAYNIMQEFQTNDIAIFLDYLQKIPLDDHMDDWKARTDLISTALAELSLELNIPVFAISPLDKEGCRLDERPAEAEQEYSEYARPTMHHSMGSGDLEYDLDVAMVLAKDWSIDPATILVGGKPGGEPITDRLHAAQERMARFTPYLFLVEGSRQDTLNRIRTHAYNIMQEFQTNDIAIFLDYLQKIPLDDHMDDWKARTDLISTALAELSLELNIPVFAISPLDKEGCRLDERPAEAEQEYSEYARPTMHHSMGSGDLEYDLDVAMVLAKDWKATGELHQFLETRAKSANVDPDTIPKIDIVNLFVDKNRDAPASSSYIVQYAFFVTLNKFVELDYKQTKEYQADFHGFAKLQQIYAYLLDTGLLTKPEPART
;
A
#
# COMPACT_ATOMS: atom_id res chain seq x y z
N MET A 1 14.66 -38.26 -13.02
CA MET A 1 15.67 -38.14 -11.95
C MET A 1 14.90 -38.37 -10.67
N ASP A 2 15.31 -39.34 -9.85
CA ASP A 2 14.66 -39.56 -8.56
C ASP A 2 15.00 -38.41 -7.61
N TYR A 3 14.24 -38.22 -6.54
CA TYR A 3 14.50 -37.18 -5.55
C TYR A 3 15.85 -37.36 -4.85
N GLU A 4 16.31 -38.61 -4.67
CA GLU A 4 17.65 -38.92 -4.16
C GLU A 4 18.76 -38.39 -5.10
N ASP A 5 18.57 -38.55 -6.41
CA ASP A 5 19.49 -37.97 -7.40
C ASP A 5 19.40 -36.44 -7.41
N MET A 6 18.21 -35.86 -7.20
CA MET A 6 18.01 -34.42 -7.14
C MET A 6 18.70 -33.78 -5.92
N GLU A 7 18.54 -34.35 -4.73
CA GLU A 7 19.25 -33.87 -3.53
C GLU A 7 20.77 -33.96 -3.72
N ALA A 8 21.27 -35.08 -4.26
CA ALA A 8 22.69 -35.25 -4.50
C ALA A 8 23.22 -34.26 -5.55
N ALA A 9 22.43 -33.95 -6.59
CA ALA A 9 22.77 -32.93 -7.59
C ALA A 9 22.79 -31.52 -7.00
N VAL A 10 21.86 -31.18 -6.10
CA VAL A 10 21.83 -29.89 -5.36
C VAL A 10 23.08 -29.74 -4.51
N LEU A 11 23.39 -30.73 -3.67
CA LEU A 11 24.58 -30.69 -2.83
C LEU A 11 25.86 -30.67 -3.65
N LYS A 12 25.89 -31.33 -4.81
CA LYS A 12 27.01 -31.23 -5.75
C LYS A 12 27.14 -29.82 -6.35
N GLY A 13 26.03 -29.14 -6.62
CA GLY A 13 26.01 -27.74 -7.03
C GLY A 13 26.69 -26.85 -5.99
N PHE A 14 26.40 -27.07 -4.71
CA PHE A 14 26.96 -26.28 -3.60
C PHE A 14 28.48 -26.46 -3.45
N VAL A 15 28.99 -27.67 -3.69
CA VAL A 15 30.44 -27.94 -3.70
C VAL A 15 31.14 -27.32 -4.92
N ARG A 16 30.42 -27.09 -6.03
CA ARG A 16 31.03 -26.55 -7.25
C ARG A 16 31.07 -25.03 -7.26
N ASP A 17 29.95 -24.42 -6.94
CA ASP A 17 29.74 -22.99 -7.17
C ASP A 17 28.95 -22.38 -6.01
N ARG A 18 29.61 -21.43 -5.34
CA ARG A 18 29.03 -20.68 -4.24
C ARG A 18 27.79 -19.90 -4.67
N GLN A 19 27.73 -19.42 -5.91
CA GLN A 19 26.56 -18.69 -6.43
C GLN A 19 25.33 -19.57 -6.53
N LEU A 20 25.49 -20.88 -6.74
CA LEU A 20 24.35 -21.82 -6.77
C LEU A 20 23.72 -22.01 -5.39
N ILE A 21 24.50 -21.84 -4.31
CA ILE A 21 23.96 -21.81 -2.94
C ILE A 21 23.07 -20.58 -2.77
N THR A 22 23.57 -19.40 -3.16
CA THR A 22 22.80 -18.14 -3.11
C THR A 22 21.52 -18.24 -3.94
N ILE A 23 21.61 -18.77 -5.17
CA ILE A 23 20.45 -18.96 -6.06
C ILE A 23 19.44 -19.93 -5.43
N ALA A 24 19.89 -21.04 -4.84
CA ALA A 24 19.00 -21.98 -4.17
C ALA A 24 18.31 -21.35 -2.96
N LEU A 25 19.07 -20.65 -2.10
CA LEU A 25 18.54 -19.95 -0.93
C LEU A 25 17.51 -18.88 -1.30
N ASN A 26 17.79 -18.09 -2.34
CA ASN A 26 16.88 -17.06 -2.86
C ASN A 26 15.59 -17.67 -3.43
N GLN A 27 15.64 -18.88 -3.98
CA GLN A 27 14.46 -19.64 -4.39
C GLN A 27 13.70 -20.31 -3.23
N GLY A 28 14.12 -20.05 -1.99
CA GLY A 28 13.48 -20.56 -0.78
C GLY A 28 13.94 -21.95 -0.37
N PHE A 29 15.12 -22.40 -0.82
CA PHE A 29 15.70 -23.67 -0.38
C PHE A 29 15.99 -23.65 1.13
N SER A 30 15.63 -24.72 1.83
CA SER A 30 16.09 -25.01 3.19
C SER A 30 16.55 -26.46 3.29
N PRO A 31 17.46 -26.80 4.22
CA PRO A 31 17.92 -28.19 4.40
C PRO A 31 16.79 -29.17 4.66
N GLU A 32 15.71 -28.71 5.29
CA GLU A 32 14.50 -29.50 5.58
C GLU A 32 13.85 -30.09 4.32
N LEU A 33 14.02 -29.44 3.16
CA LEU A 33 13.48 -29.89 1.88
C LEU A 33 14.15 -31.16 1.36
N LEU A 34 15.33 -31.51 1.87
CA LEU A 34 16.05 -32.71 1.43
C LEU A 34 15.39 -33.96 2.01
N PRO A 35 15.03 -34.95 1.18
CA PRO A 35 14.40 -36.19 1.64
C PRO A 35 15.23 -36.96 2.67
N SER A 36 16.52 -37.16 2.40
CA SER A 36 17.32 -38.07 3.22
C SER A 36 17.92 -37.37 4.45
N PRO A 37 17.87 -38.00 5.64
CA PRO A 37 18.50 -37.45 6.84
C PRO A 37 20.02 -37.25 6.70
N VAL A 38 20.68 -38.08 5.89
CA VAL A 38 22.11 -37.97 5.59
C VAL A 38 22.39 -36.73 4.74
N ALA A 39 21.57 -36.46 3.71
CA ALA A 39 21.64 -35.25 2.91
C ALA A 39 21.42 -33.99 3.73
N ARG A 40 20.43 -33.98 4.64
CA ARG A 40 20.18 -32.85 5.55
C ARG A 40 21.39 -32.53 6.40
N ARG A 41 21.98 -33.55 7.03
CA ARG A 41 23.19 -33.38 7.86
C ARG A 41 24.36 -32.87 7.04
N LEU A 42 24.60 -33.44 5.86
CA LEU A 42 25.64 -32.98 4.95
C LEU A 42 25.42 -31.54 4.50
N CYS A 43 24.18 -31.17 4.16
CA CYS A 43 23.79 -29.82 3.76
C CYS A 43 24.02 -28.82 4.89
N ASN A 44 23.64 -29.16 6.12
CA ASN A 44 23.89 -28.31 7.29
C ASN A 44 25.38 -28.07 7.47
N SER A 45 26.22 -29.10 7.37
CA SER A 45 27.68 -28.93 7.42
C SER A 45 28.23 -28.07 6.26
N MET A 46 27.66 -28.16 5.05
CA MET A 46 28.02 -27.28 3.92
C MET A 46 27.59 -25.83 4.15
N ILE A 47 26.44 -25.60 4.78
CA ILE A 47 25.94 -24.27 5.14
C ILE A 47 26.76 -23.69 6.30
N ASP A 48 27.14 -24.49 7.30
CA ASP A 48 28.03 -24.06 8.39
C ASP A 48 29.36 -23.54 7.83
N LEU A 49 29.92 -24.26 6.85
CA LEU A 49 31.12 -23.83 6.11
C LEU A 49 30.88 -22.58 5.25
N TYR A 50 29.70 -22.46 4.63
CA TYR A 50 29.29 -21.27 3.88
C TYR A 50 29.26 -20.01 4.77
N LEU A 51 28.76 -20.17 5.99
CA LEU A 51 28.54 -19.11 6.99
C LEU A 51 29.78 -18.80 7.85
N ALA A 52 30.80 -19.66 7.84
CA ALA A 52 32.03 -19.44 8.61
C ALA A 52 32.77 -18.16 8.18
N ARG A 53 33.27 -17.38 9.16
CA ARG A 53 33.98 -16.11 8.94
C ARG A 53 35.19 -16.32 8.02
N GLY A 54 35.18 -15.66 6.86
CA GLY A 54 36.22 -15.78 5.83
C GLY A 54 35.74 -16.46 4.55
N GLY A 55 34.53 -17.06 4.56
CA GLY A 55 33.90 -17.60 3.37
C GLY A 55 34.68 -18.78 2.79
N GLU A 56 34.95 -19.80 3.61
CA GLU A 56 35.70 -20.98 3.19
C GLU A 56 35.12 -21.58 1.91
N VAL A 57 36.00 -21.94 0.98
CA VAL A 57 35.59 -22.59 -0.26
C VAL A 57 35.04 -23.96 0.09
N ILE A 58 33.75 -24.16 -0.18
CA ILE A 58 33.11 -25.46 -0.02
C ILE A 58 33.69 -26.37 -1.09
N SER A 59 34.49 -27.33 -0.65
CA SER A 59 35.19 -28.30 -1.47
C SER A 59 35.10 -29.66 -0.78
N GLU A 60 35.39 -30.74 -1.50
CA GLU A 60 35.40 -32.07 -0.88
C GLU A 60 36.27 -32.12 0.37
N VAL A 61 37.44 -31.50 0.33
CA VAL A 61 38.42 -31.54 1.43
C VAL A 61 37.91 -30.76 2.63
N THR A 62 37.35 -29.57 2.42
CA THR A 62 36.83 -28.73 3.52
C THR A 62 35.59 -29.33 4.15
N VAL A 63 34.65 -29.86 3.35
CA VAL A 63 33.46 -30.56 3.84
C VAL A 63 33.83 -31.79 4.67
N ARG A 64 34.79 -32.60 4.18
CA ARG A 64 35.27 -33.79 4.90
C ARG A 64 35.93 -33.43 6.24
N ASN A 65 36.85 -32.47 6.24
CA ASN A 65 37.53 -32.02 7.45
C ASN A 65 36.54 -31.47 8.48
N HIS A 66 35.51 -30.74 8.03
CA HIS A 66 34.48 -30.20 8.91
C HIS A 66 33.63 -31.30 9.55
N LEU A 67 33.20 -32.29 8.75
CA LEU A 67 32.47 -33.46 9.24
C LEU A 67 33.30 -34.29 10.24
N GLU A 68 34.61 -34.43 10.01
CA GLU A 68 35.53 -35.10 10.95
C GLU A 68 35.63 -34.31 12.26
N THR A 69 35.77 -32.99 12.18
CA THR A 69 35.88 -32.11 13.36
C THR A 69 34.59 -32.12 14.20
N GLN A 70 33.42 -32.21 13.56
CA GLN A 70 32.12 -32.32 14.24
C GLN A 70 31.80 -33.74 14.73
N GLY A 71 32.66 -34.74 14.45
CA GLY A 71 32.38 -36.16 14.76
C GLY A 71 31.21 -36.75 13.97
N ALA A 72 30.79 -36.08 12.89
CA ALA A 72 29.68 -36.47 12.03
C ALA A 72 30.10 -37.36 10.85
N LEU A 73 31.41 -37.52 10.62
CA LEU A 73 31.93 -38.41 9.57
C LEU A 73 31.88 -39.87 10.02
N ASN A 74 30.82 -40.58 9.62
CA ASN A 74 30.70 -42.03 9.73
C ASN A 74 30.73 -42.71 8.34
N ALA A 75 30.77 -44.04 8.29
CA ALA A 75 30.86 -44.78 7.03
C ALA A 75 29.69 -44.50 6.05
N GLU A 76 28.50 -44.21 6.59
CA GLU A 76 27.30 -43.84 5.81
C GLU A 76 27.45 -42.46 5.17
N MET A 77 27.87 -41.45 5.96
CA MET A 77 28.13 -40.09 5.49
C MET A 77 29.25 -40.06 4.45
N GLU A 78 30.32 -40.84 4.66
CA GLU A 78 31.42 -40.90 3.70
C GLU A 78 31.00 -41.56 2.37
N HIS A 79 30.16 -42.60 2.42
CA HIS A 79 29.59 -43.19 1.22
C HIS A 79 28.70 -42.20 0.46
N TYR A 80 27.83 -41.49 1.18
CA TYR A 80 26.93 -40.50 0.59
C TYR A 80 27.68 -39.30 -0.01
N LEU A 81 28.71 -38.79 0.68
CA LEU A 81 29.56 -37.71 0.16
C LEU A 81 30.21 -38.12 -1.18
N ARG A 82 30.69 -39.36 -1.31
CA ARG A 82 31.23 -39.87 -2.59
C ARG A 82 30.17 -39.93 -3.68
N ALA A 83 28.94 -40.32 -3.35
CA ALA A 83 27.83 -40.34 -4.30
C ALA A 83 27.48 -38.93 -4.78
N VAL A 84 27.37 -37.95 -3.87
CA VAL A 84 27.19 -36.52 -4.20
C VAL A 84 28.29 -36.04 -5.14
N LEU A 85 29.55 -36.36 -4.82
CA LEU A 85 30.70 -35.92 -5.62
C LEU A 85 30.75 -36.54 -7.02
N ALA A 86 30.18 -37.74 -7.20
CA ALA A 86 30.07 -38.40 -8.50
C ALA A 86 28.96 -37.80 -9.39
N MET A 87 28.04 -37.01 -8.84
CA MET A 87 26.97 -36.38 -9.61
C MET A 87 27.48 -35.30 -10.55
N ARG A 88 26.73 -35.06 -11.62
CA ARG A 88 26.96 -33.92 -12.50
C ARG A 88 26.36 -32.66 -11.87
N PRO A 89 27.15 -31.60 -11.67
CA PRO A 89 26.64 -30.36 -11.07
C PRO A 89 25.62 -29.68 -11.99
N PRO A 90 24.48 -29.21 -11.45
CA PRO A 90 23.47 -28.48 -12.21
C PRO A 90 23.96 -27.08 -12.61
N ASP A 91 23.31 -26.52 -13.63
CA ASP A 91 23.37 -25.08 -13.92
C ASP A 91 22.30 -24.33 -13.11
N ALA A 92 22.30 -23.00 -13.15
CA ALA A 92 21.37 -22.17 -12.38
C ALA A 92 19.89 -22.50 -12.66
N GLY A 93 19.49 -22.67 -13.93
CA GLY A 93 18.11 -22.95 -14.29
C GLY A 93 17.64 -24.34 -13.83
N ARG A 94 18.49 -25.36 -13.96
CA ARG A 94 18.23 -26.69 -13.39
C ARG A 94 18.22 -26.65 -11.87
N MET A 95 19.02 -25.77 -11.26
CA MET A 95 19.03 -25.64 -9.81
C MET A 95 17.70 -25.12 -9.27
N MET A 96 17.16 -24.08 -9.90
CA MET A 96 15.81 -23.59 -9.58
C MET A 96 14.77 -24.71 -9.76
N THR A 97 14.85 -25.47 -10.86
CA THR A 97 13.94 -26.59 -11.14
C THR A 97 13.99 -27.70 -10.09
N TYR A 98 15.18 -28.05 -9.60
CA TYR A 98 15.35 -29.07 -8.56
C TYR A 98 14.85 -28.59 -7.20
N VAL A 99 15.16 -27.33 -6.83
CA VAL A 99 14.65 -26.71 -5.60
C VAL A 99 13.12 -26.65 -5.62
N ASP A 100 12.52 -26.26 -6.74
CA ASP A 100 11.06 -26.26 -6.92
C ASP A 100 10.45 -27.66 -6.81
N SER A 101 11.11 -28.67 -7.39
CA SER A 101 10.65 -30.06 -7.34
C SER A 101 10.69 -30.60 -5.89
N LEU A 102 11.77 -30.33 -5.15
CA LEU A 102 11.91 -30.69 -3.74
C LEU A 102 10.89 -29.97 -2.86
N ARG A 103 10.64 -28.68 -3.11
CA ARG A 103 9.60 -27.89 -2.41
C ARG A 103 8.20 -28.42 -2.67
N ASN A 104 7.89 -28.77 -3.92
CA ASN A 104 6.62 -29.38 -4.29
C ASN A 104 6.43 -30.76 -3.65
N ARG A 105 7.51 -31.52 -3.45
CA ARG A 105 7.48 -32.78 -2.70
C ARG A 105 7.21 -32.54 -1.22
N ASP A 106 7.99 -31.70 -0.55
CA ASP A 106 7.81 -31.38 0.88
C ASP A 106 6.39 -30.85 1.16
N SER A 107 5.86 -29.99 0.27
CA SER A 107 4.47 -29.51 0.37
C SER A 107 3.46 -30.66 0.28
N ARG A 108 3.67 -31.64 -0.61
CA ARG A 108 2.80 -32.82 -0.71
C ARG A 108 2.92 -33.73 0.50
N GLU A 109 4.13 -33.98 1.02
CA GLU A 109 4.34 -34.80 2.21
C GLU A 109 3.70 -34.17 3.46
N ARG A 110 3.77 -32.84 3.59
CA ARG A 110 3.10 -32.11 4.67
C ARG A 110 1.58 -32.14 4.50
N LEU A 111 1.06 -31.98 3.29
CA LEU A 111 -0.37 -32.17 3.02
C LEU A 111 -0.83 -33.59 3.34
N GLN A 112 0.02 -34.59 3.08
CA GLN A 112 -0.26 -35.98 3.46
C GLN A 112 -0.23 -36.15 4.99
N THR A 113 0.72 -35.53 5.68
CA THR A 113 0.76 -35.50 7.15
C THR A 113 -0.50 -34.84 7.74
N LEU A 114 -0.97 -33.75 7.12
CA LEU A 114 -2.22 -33.07 7.47
C LEU A 114 -3.44 -33.96 7.21
N HIS A 115 -3.46 -34.70 6.10
CA HIS A 115 -4.48 -35.69 5.79
C HIS A 115 -4.51 -36.80 6.84
N ASP A 116 -3.35 -37.33 7.24
CA ASP A 116 -3.24 -38.38 8.24
C ASP A 116 -3.67 -37.90 9.63
N GLN A 117 -3.34 -36.65 10.00
CA GLN A 117 -3.81 -36.01 11.23
C GLN A 117 -5.34 -35.85 11.25
N LEU A 118 -5.92 -35.41 10.12
CA LEU A 118 -7.37 -35.32 9.95
C LEU A 118 -8.03 -36.70 10.03
N GLY A 119 -7.45 -37.70 9.37
CA GLY A 119 -7.92 -39.09 9.41
C GLY A 119 -7.87 -39.68 10.82
N ALA A 120 -6.80 -39.41 11.58
CA ALA A 120 -6.65 -39.83 12.96
C ALA A 120 -7.68 -39.15 13.89
N PHE A 121 -7.95 -37.86 13.68
CA PHE A 121 -8.99 -37.13 14.42
C PHE A 121 -10.40 -37.69 14.13
N LEU A 122 -10.70 -37.98 12.87
CA LEU A 122 -11.99 -38.57 12.46
C LEU A 122 -12.16 -40.04 12.85
N GLY A 123 -11.05 -40.78 12.98
CA GLY A 123 -11.03 -42.22 13.29
C GLY A 123 -10.92 -42.58 14.78
N GLY A 124 -10.68 -41.60 15.65
CA GLY A 124 -10.60 -41.80 17.11
C GLY A 124 -11.99 -42.00 17.73
N GLY A 125 -12.29 -43.22 18.19
CA GLY A 125 -13.55 -43.54 18.86
C GLY A 125 -13.70 -42.89 20.23
N ASP A 126 -14.81 -42.16 20.43
CA ASP A 126 -15.53 -41.80 21.67
C ASP A 126 -14.77 -41.33 22.93
N GLY A 127 -13.46 -41.04 22.86
CA GLY A 127 -12.64 -40.81 24.06
C GLY A 127 -11.95 -39.45 24.20
N ALA A 128 -11.92 -38.62 23.15
CA ALA A 128 -11.36 -37.28 23.23
C ALA A 128 -12.08 -36.38 22.23
N GLN A 129 -13.17 -35.75 22.65
CA GLN A 129 -13.61 -34.51 22.01
C GLN A 129 -12.55 -33.44 22.29
N GLY A 130 -11.43 -33.50 21.55
CA GLY A 130 -10.64 -32.31 21.32
C GLY A 130 -11.58 -31.30 20.65
N ASP A 131 -11.55 -30.06 21.12
CA ASP A 131 -12.39 -29.01 20.58
C ASP A 131 -12.21 -28.96 19.06
N LEU A 132 -13.29 -29.28 18.33
CA LEU A 132 -13.30 -29.28 16.86
C LEU A 132 -12.86 -27.92 16.34
N ILE A 133 -13.17 -26.84 17.06
CA ILE A 133 -12.76 -25.49 16.72
C ILE A 133 -11.26 -25.34 16.89
N GLN A 134 -10.68 -25.79 18.01
CA GLN A 134 -9.23 -25.78 18.22
C GLN A 134 -8.49 -26.62 17.16
N PHE A 135 -8.95 -27.85 16.89
CA PHE A 135 -8.34 -28.72 15.89
C PHE A 135 -8.43 -28.12 14.47
N THR A 136 -9.60 -27.60 14.09
CA THR A 136 -9.76 -26.93 12.79
C THR A 136 -8.91 -25.67 12.68
N THR A 137 -8.73 -24.91 13.78
CA THR A 137 -7.85 -23.75 13.86
C THR A 137 -6.38 -24.15 13.72
N GLU A 138 -5.92 -25.20 14.40
CA GLU A 138 -4.56 -25.75 14.25
C GLU A 138 -4.29 -26.24 12.82
N MET A 139 -5.27 -26.89 12.21
CA MET A 139 -5.20 -27.34 10.80
C MET A 139 -5.17 -26.17 9.83
N LEU A 140 -5.98 -25.13 10.07
CA LEU A 140 -6.00 -23.89 9.30
C LEU A 140 -4.65 -23.18 9.42
N HIS A 141 -4.09 -23.08 10.62
CA HIS A 141 -2.76 -22.50 10.84
C HIS A 141 -1.67 -23.25 10.08
N LYS A 142 -1.66 -24.59 10.10
CA LYS A 142 -0.68 -25.39 9.34
C LYS A 142 -0.85 -25.25 7.82
N LEU A 143 -2.09 -25.15 7.33
CA LEU A 143 -2.38 -24.85 5.91
C LEU A 143 -1.93 -23.45 5.52
N ILE A 144 -2.15 -22.47 6.40
CA ILE A 144 -1.69 -21.10 6.23
C ILE A 144 -0.16 -21.05 6.28
N GLU A 145 0.52 -21.82 7.15
CA GLU A 145 1.99 -21.92 7.17
C GLU A 145 2.56 -22.50 5.87
N LEU A 146 1.89 -23.50 5.29
CA LEU A 146 2.22 -24.02 3.97
C LEU A 146 2.07 -22.95 2.88
N GLN A 147 1.07 -22.08 3.00
CA GLN A 147 0.95 -20.90 2.12
C GLN A 147 2.03 -19.84 2.41
N LYS A 148 2.35 -19.55 3.68
CA LYS A 148 3.36 -18.57 4.11
C LYS A 148 4.78 -18.91 3.65
N ARG A 149 5.15 -20.19 3.51
CA ARG A 149 6.47 -20.56 2.97
C ARG A 149 6.65 -20.18 1.49
N ARG A 150 5.56 -19.96 0.72
CA ARG A 150 5.62 -19.30 -0.60
C ARG A 150 5.85 -17.79 -0.50
N VAL A 151 5.49 -17.16 0.63
CA VAL A 151 5.53 -15.70 0.86
C VAL A 151 6.94 -15.16 1.14
N ARG A 152 7.96 -16.02 1.33
CA ARG A 152 9.40 -15.62 1.33
C ARG A 152 9.81 -14.78 0.10
N GLN A 153 8.96 -14.70 -0.91
CA GLN A 153 9.06 -13.81 -2.08
C GLN A 153 8.90 -12.30 -1.78
N HIS A 154 8.43 -11.87 -0.60
CA HIS A 154 8.10 -10.45 -0.32
C HIS A 154 9.18 -9.65 0.41
N ILE A 155 10.36 -10.24 0.67
CA ILE A 155 11.50 -9.52 1.24
C ILE A 155 12.64 -9.65 0.23
N GLY A 156 12.75 -8.65 -0.64
CA GLY A 156 13.84 -8.52 -1.60
C GLY A 156 14.53 -7.17 -1.43
N PRO A 157 15.83 -7.05 -1.80
CA PRO A 157 16.48 -5.76 -1.86
C PRO A 157 15.70 -4.84 -2.81
N VAL A 158 15.70 -3.53 -2.56
CA VAL A 158 15.00 -2.56 -3.43
C VAL A 158 15.53 -2.62 -4.87
N THR A 159 16.69 -3.24 -5.13
CA THR A 159 17.23 -3.45 -6.49
C THR A 159 16.31 -4.31 -7.33
N ASP A 160 15.72 -5.33 -6.73
CA ASP A 160 14.86 -6.27 -7.43
C ASP A 160 13.51 -5.62 -7.73
N VAL A 161 13.01 -4.80 -6.80
CA VAL A 161 11.81 -3.97 -6.97
C VAL A 161 12.03 -2.92 -8.07
N ILE A 162 13.18 -2.23 -8.07
CA ILE A 162 13.53 -1.24 -9.11
C ILE A 162 13.70 -1.91 -10.47
N ALA A 163 14.35 -3.08 -10.54
CA ALA A 163 14.51 -3.82 -11.78
C ALA A 163 13.14 -4.19 -12.36
N SER A 164 12.25 -4.77 -11.55
CA SER A 164 10.86 -5.07 -11.93
C SER A 164 10.11 -3.82 -12.40
N LEU A 165 10.17 -2.73 -11.63
CA LEU A 165 9.51 -1.46 -11.96
C LEU A 165 10.02 -0.89 -13.28
N THR A 166 11.32 -1.03 -13.58
CA THR A 166 11.89 -0.52 -14.83
C THR A 166 11.37 -1.32 -16.03
N GLU A 167 11.29 -2.65 -15.90
CA GLU A 167 10.70 -3.50 -16.91
C GLU A 167 9.19 -3.19 -17.11
N ASP A 168 8.46 -2.89 -16.04
CA ASP A 168 7.07 -2.45 -16.09
C ASP A 168 6.94 -1.10 -16.82
N VAL A 169 7.76 -0.11 -16.49
CA VAL A 169 7.74 1.21 -17.15
C VAL A 169 8.09 1.10 -18.63
N ALA A 170 9.07 0.26 -19.00
CA ALA A 170 9.41 0.01 -20.40
C ALA A 170 8.25 -0.60 -21.19
N ARG A 171 7.47 -1.50 -20.56
CA ARG A 171 6.22 -2.05 -21.14
C ARG A 171 5.12 -0.99 -21.27
N LEU A 172 4.95 -0.13 -20.27
CA LEU A 172 3.89 0.89 -20.22
C LEU A 172 4.14 2.09 -21.13
N ALA A 173 5.40 2.38 -21.48
CA ALA A 173 5.80 3.49 -22.35
C ALA A 173 5.15 3.45 -23.76
N GLY A 174 4.67 2.27 -24.21
CA GLY A 174 3.98 2.11 -25.49
C GLY A 174 2.44 2.16 -25.44
N ALA A 175 1.82 2.08 -24.25
CA ALA A 175 0.40 1.77 -24.08
C ALA A 175 -0.47 2.90 -23.48
N GLY A 176 0.05 4.13 -23.37
CA GLY A 176 -0.71 5.29 -22.91
C GLY A 176 -0.51 5.67 -21.43
N GLY A 177 0.43 5.04 -20.72
CA GLY A 177 0.99 5.59 -19.47
C GLY A 177 0.08 5.59 -18.24
N ILE A 178 -0.85 4.65 -18.12
CA ILE A 178 -1.75 4.50 -16.97
C ILE A 178 -1.28 3.32 -16.11
N LEU A 179 -1.16 3.53 -14.79
CA LEU A 179 -0.59 2.55 -13.83
C LEU A 179 -1.59 1.44 -13.44
N GLY A 180 -2.87 1.76 -13.39
CA GLY A 180 -3.95 0.86 -12.99
C GLY A 180 -4.89 0.48 -14.12
N PHE A 181 -6.02 -0.15 -13.76
CA PHE A 181 -7.11 -0.40 -14.70
C PHE A 181 -7.72 0.93 -15.14
N SER A 182 -7.56 1.24 -16.43
CA SER A 182 -8.21 2.37 -17.08
C SER A 182 -9.73 2.37 -16.87
N ILE A 183 -10.24 3.51 -16.40
CA ILE A 183 -11.66 3.83 -16.21
C ILE A 183 -12.19 4.79 -17.31
N SER A 184 -11.51 4.84 -18.47
CA SER A 184 -12.03 5.50 -19.67
C SER A 184 -13.46 5.04 -19.96
N PRO A 185 -14.40 5.95 -20.33
CA PRO A 185 -14.20 7.31 -20.84
C PRO A 185 -14.14 8.42 -19.78
N PHE A 186 -13.96 8.11 -18.49
CA PHE A 186 -13.72 9.15 -17.47
C PHE A 186 -12.31 9.74 -17.58
N GLU A 187 -11.92 10.28 -18.74
CA GLU A 187 -10.53 10.62 -19.08
C GLU A 187 -9.83 11.50 -18.05
N ARG A 188 -10.51 12.53 -17.53
CA ARG A 188 -9.94 13.43 -16.52
C ARG A 188 -9.66 12.70 -15.20
N LEU A 189 -10.63 11.91 -14.72
CA LEU A 189 -10.46 11.14 -13.50
C LEU A 189 -9.46 9.99 -13.70
N ASN A 190 -9.49 9.36 -14.86
CA ASN A 190 -8.57 8.29 -15.26
C ASN A 190 -7.12 8.78 -15.26
N ALA A 191 -6.88 9.99 -15.79
CA ALA A 191 -5.58 10.63 -15.76
C ALA A 191 -5.17 11.03 -14.32
N LEU A 192 -6.10 11.59 -13.54
CA LEU A 192 -5.84 12.02 -12.16
C LEU A 192 -5.47 10.84 -11.24
N LEU A 193 -6.13 9.70 -11.42
CA LEU A 193 -5.84 8.48 -10.65
C LEU A 193 -4.69 7.66 -11.25
N SER A 194 -4.43 7.84 -12.55
CA SER A 194 -3.69 6.87 -13.37
C SER A 194 -4.36 5.48 -13.31
N GLY A 195 -5.69 5.45 -13.51
CA GLY A 195 -6.52 4.25 -13.41
C GLY A 195 -6.70 3.72 -11.99
N LEU A 196 -7.39 2.59 -11.83
CA LEU A 196 -7.52 1.88 -10.55
C LEU A 196 -6.35 0.93 -10.34
N ARG A 197 -5.42 1.31 -9.48
CA ARG A 197 -4.16 0.61 -9.22
C ARG A 197 -4.39 -0.61 -8.34
N ARG A 198 -3.55 -1.61 -8.55
CA ARG A 198 -3.44 -2.78 -7.68
C ARG A 198 -2.86 -2.36 -6.33
N GLY A 199 -3.30 -3.01 -5.26
CA GLY A 199 -2.86 -2.68 -3.89
C GLY A 199 -3.45 -1.40 -3.32
N PHE A 200 -4.35 -0.72 -4.05
CA PHE A 200 -4.91 0.56 -3.60
C PHE A 200 -6.32 0.40 -3.06
N TYR A 201 -6.58 1.05 -1.93
CA TYR A 201 -7.89 1.20 -1.33
C TYR A 201 -8.49 2.58 -1.63
N TYR A 202 -9.62 2.58 -2.35
CA TYR A 202 -10.35 3.75 -2.81
C TYR A 202 -11.63 3.98 -2.00
N GLY A 203 -11.91 5.24 -1.66
CA GLY A 203 -13.06 5.63 -0.86
C GLY A 203 -13.90 6.69 -1.57
N LEU A 204 -15.22 6.52 -1.56
CA LEU A 204 -16.16 7.52 -2.06
C LEU A 204 -17.20 7.89 -1.01
N ALA A 205 -17.12 9.12 -0.54
CA ALA A 205 -18.10 9.73 0.33
C ALA A 205 -19.12 10.59 -0.44
N GLY A 206 -20.27 10.84 0.17
CA GLY A 206 -21.25 11.77 -0.40
C GLY A 206 -22.63 11.63 0.25
N ALA A 207 -23.43 12.69 0.18
CA ALA A 207 -24.76 12.69 0.78
C ALA A 207 -25.67 11.65 0.10
N PRO A 208 -26.78 11.23 0.76
CA PRO A 208 -27.81 10.43 0.11
C PRO A 208 -28.25 11.05 -1.22
N ARG A 209 -28.55 10.21 -2.23
CA ARG A 209 -29.04 10.63 -3.56
C ARG A 209 -28.05 11.44 -4.43
N ARG A 210 -26.76 11.49 -4.09
CA ARG A 210 -25.70 12.12 -4.94
C ARG A 210 -25.11 11.22 -6.03
N GLY A 211 -25.66 10.03 -6.22
CA GLY A 211 -25.24 9.15 -7.31
C GLY A 211 -24.04 8.24 -7.02
N LYS A 212 -23.58 8.15 -5.76
CA LYS A 212 -22.46 7.28 -5.33
C LYS A 212 -22.52 5.87 -5.93
N THR A 213 -23.62 5.15 -5.67
CA THR A 213 -23.84 3.80 -6.21
C THR A 213 -23.76 3.76 -7.74
N ASN A 214 -24.37 4.70 -8.44
CA ASN A 214 -24.35 4.71 -9.91
C ASN A 214 -22.95 4.99 -10.45
N PHE A 215 -22.21 5.89 -9.81
CA PHE A 215 -20.86 6.25 -10.18
C PHE A 215 -19.90 5.07 -10.00
N VAL A 216 -19.92 4.40 -8.85
CA VAL A 216 -19.07 3.24 -8.57
C VAL A 216 -19.45 2.04 -9.44
N LEU A 217 -20.75 1.82 -9.66
CA LEU A 217 -21.23 0.77 -10.57
C LEU A 217 -20.74 1.01 -12.01
N GLU A 218 -20.67 2.27 -12.43
CA GLU A 218 -20.09 2.67 -13.71
C GLU A 218 -18.58 2.46 -13.78
N LEU A 219 -17.83 2.76 -12.71
CA LEU A 219 -16.39 2.45 -12.65
C LEU A 219 -16.15 0.94 -12.80
N ALA A 220 -16.89 0.11 -12.07
CA ALA A 220 -16.80 -1.34 -12.17
C ALA A 220 -17.10 -1.84 -13.58
N MET A 221 -18.14 -1.28 -14.23
CA MET A 221 -18.47 -1.59 -15.62
C MET A 221 -17.35 -1.21 -16.59
N HIS A 222 -16.70 -0.05 -16.41
CA HIS A 222 -15.60 0.39 -17.28
C HIS A 222 -14.36 -0.49 -17.10
N VAL A 223 -14.00 -0.85 -15.87
CA VAL A 223 -12.89 -1.80 -15.61
C VAL A 223 -13.16 -3.14 -16.29
N ALA A 224 -14.36 -3.71 -16.08
CA ALA A 224 -14.78 -4.96 -16.69
C ALA A 224 -14.78 -4.89 -18.23
N THR A 225 -15.24 -3.79 -18.81
CA THR A 225 -15.27 -3.58 -20.27
C THR A 225 -13.87 -3.44 -20.85
N ASN A 226 -13.01 -2.63 -20.22
CA ASN A 226 -11.72 -2.23 -20.80
C ASN A 226 -10.66 -3.31 -20.64
N HIS A 227 -10.69 -4.07 -19.53
CA HIS A 227 -9.63 -5.01 -19.17
C HIS A 227 -10.07 -6.46 -19.16
N HIS A 228 -11.37 -6.76 -19.28
CA HIS A 228 -11.90 -8.12 -19.17
C HIS A 228 -11.48 -8.79 -17.84
N VAL A 229 -11.39 -7.98 -16.79
CA VAL A 229 -11.00 -8.39 -15.44
C VAL A 229 -12.26 -8.60 -14.60
N PRO A 230 -12.37 -9.70 -13.84
CA PRO A 230 -13.49 -9.91 -12.93
C PRO A 230 -13.65 -8.75 -11.94
N CYS A 231 -14.88 -8.28 -11.77
CA CYS A 231 -15.25 -7.19 -10.89
C CYS A 231 -16.37 -7.68 -9.96
N LEU A 232 -16.09 -7.74 -8.66
CA LEU A 232 -17.10 -8.09 -7.65
C LEU A 232 -17.74 -6.81 -7.12
N TYR A 233 -19.04 -6.64 -7.34
CA TYR A 233 -19.81 -5.52 -6.81
C TYR A 233 -20.75 -6.02 -5.72
N TYR A 234 -20.40 -5.78 -4.45
CA TYR A 234 -21.25 -6.08 -3.32
C TYR A 234 -22.17 -4.93 -2.99
N SER A 235 -23.43 -5.25 -2.72
CA SER A 235 -24.42 -4.28 -2.27
C SER A 235 -25.26 -4.84 -1.12
N TRP A 236 -25.29 -4.12 0.00
CA TRP A 236 -26.18 -4.41 1.15
C TRP A 236 -27.38 -3.46 1.23
N GLU A 237 -27.48 -2.49 0.31
CA GLU A 237 -28.61 -1.56 0.25
C GLU A 237 -29.59 -1.89 -0.88
N GLN A 238 -29.08 -2.42 -2.01
CA GLN A 238 -29.86 -2.65 -3.21
C GLN A 238 -29.69 -4.07 -3.75
N THR A 239 -30.76 -4.62 -4.32
CA THR A 239 -30.72 -5.95 -4.95
C THR A 239 -29.98 -5.90 -6.29
N SER A 240 -29.43 -7.05 -6.70
CA SER A 240 -28.79 -7.24 -8.01
C SER A 240 -29.71 -6.84 -9.15
N ARG A 241 -31.03 -7.10 -9.02
CA ARG A 241 -32.06 -6.71 -9.99
C ARG A 241 -32.16 -5.20 -10.16
N VAL A 242 -32.07 -4.43 -9.07
CA VAL A 242 -32.11 -2.95 -9.11
C VAL A 242 -30.84 -2.38 -9.75
N LEU A 243 -29.68 -2.94 -9.41
CA LEU A 243 -28.40 -2.55 -10.01
C LEU A 243 -28.34 -2.88 -11.51
N ALA A 244 -28.81 -4.05 -11.91
CA ALA A 244 -28.92 -4.44 -13.32
C ALA A 244 -29.88 -3.52 -14.10
N ALA A 245 -31.00 -3.11 -13.50
CA ALA A 245 -31.90 -2.13 -14.12
C ALA A 245 -31.23 -0.76 -14.33
N ARG A 246 -30.28 -0.35 -13.47
CA ARG A 246 -29.50 0.89 -13.66
C ARG A 246 -28.48 0.78 -14.80
N LEU A 247 -27.83 -0.37 -14.95
CA LEU A 247 -26.96 -0.65 -16.11
C LEU A 247 -27.76 -0.63 -17.41
N LEU A 248 -28.93 -1.27 -17.43
CA LEU A 248 -29.84 -1.22 -18.58
C LEU A 248 -30.34 0.20 -18.86
N ALA A 249 -30.67 0.96 -17.82
CA ALA A 249 -31.09 2.36 -17.96
C ALA A 249 -30.03 3.21 -18.64
N LYS A 250 -28.76 3.00 -18.29
CA LYS A 250 -27.62 3.67 -18.93
C LYS A 250 -27.51 3.35 -20.42
N GLU A 251 -27.69 2.09 -20.80
CA GLU A 251 -27.59 1.64 -22.19
C GLU A 251 -28.82 1.98 -23.03
N THR A 252 -29.98 2.20 -22.41
CA THR A 252 -31.26 2.41 -23.11
C THR A 252 -31.81 3.83 -23.01
N GLY A 253 -31.36 4.62 -22.04
CA GLY A 253 -31.98 5.90 -21.66
C GLY A 253 -33.35 5.76 -20.99
N ILE A 254 -33.76 4.55 -20.57
CA ILE A 254 -35.04 4.29 -19.93
C ILE A 254 -34.86 4.32 -18.41
N ASP A 255 -35.76 5.01 -17.70
CA ASP A 255 -35.74 5.05 -16.24
C ASP A 255 -35.76 3.64 -15.60
N PRO A 256 -34.90 3.35 -14.58
CA PRO A 256 -34.83 2.03 -13.95
C PRO A 256 -36.16 1.53 -13.37
N ALA A 257 -36.99 2.41 -12.79
CA ALA A 257 -38.28 2.00 -12.24
C ALA A 257 -39.24 1.57 -13.35
N THR A 258 -39.20 2.26 -14.50
CA THR A 258 -39.94 1.86 -15.70
C THR A 258 -39.52 0.48 -16.21
N ILE A 259 -38.22 0.16 -16.18
CA ILE A 259 -37.70 -1.17 -16.55
C ILE A 259 -38.21 -2.25 -15.57
N LEU A 260 -38.14 -1.98 -14.27
CA LEU A 260 -38.55 -2.94 -13.23
C LEU A 260 -40.05 -3.27 -13.27
N VAL A 261 -40.90 -2.30 -13.65
CA VAL A 261 -42.36 -2.46 -13.77
C VAL A 261 -42.78 -3.03 -15.14
N GLY A 262 -41.86 -3.08 -16.11
CA GLY A 262 -42.10 -3.67 -17.43
C GLY A 262 -42.67 -2.70 -18.47
N GLY A 263 -42.41 -1.39 -18.33
CA GLY A 263 -42.87 -0.35 -19.25
C GLY A 263 -43.91 0.60 -18.64
N LYS A 264 -44.37 1.56 -19.43
CA LYS A 264 -45.42 2.51 -19.04
C LYS A 264 -46.79 2.01 -19.52
N PRO A 265 -47.87 2.18 -18.72
CA PRO A 265 -49.22 1.86 -19.17
C PRO A 265 -49.56 2.60 -20.48
N GLY A 266 -49.94 1.86 -21.53
CA GLY A 266 -50.25 2.40 -22.85
C GLY A 266 -49.05 2.92 -23.67
N GLY A 267 -47.82 2.69 -23.19
CA GLY A 267 -46.58 3.05 -23.91
C GLY A 267 -46.11 1.97 -24.89
N GLU A 268 -45.13 2.32 -25.73
CA GLU A 268 -44.47 1.37 -26.62
C GLU A 268 -43.77 0.24 -25.83
N PRO A 269 -43.76 -1.00 -26.36
CA PRO A 269 -42.97 -2.09 -25.78
C PRO A 269 -41.49 -1.71 -25.69
N ILE A 270 -40.90 -1.89 -24.51
CA ILE A 270 -39.48 -1.60 -24.26
C ILE A 270 -38.56 -2.80 -24.54
N THR A 271 -39.12 -3.97 -24.84
CA THR A 271 -38.41 -5.25 -24.97
C THR A 271 -37.30 -5.21 -26.01
N ASP A 272 -37.54 -4.61 -27.17
CA ASP A 272 -36.56 -4.58 -28.26
C ASP A 272 -35.34 -3.71 -27.90
N ARG A 273 -35.59 -2.59 -27.20
CA ARG A 273 -34.52 -1.71 -26.68
C ARG A 273 -33.71 -2.41 -25.60
N LEU A 274 -34.38 -3.19 -24.74
CA LEU A 274 -33.72 -3.99 -23.70
C LEU A 274 -32.87 -5.12 -24.30
N HIS A 275 -33.37 -5.83 -25.32
CA HIS A 275 -32.59 -6.84 -26.03
C HIS A 275 -31.34 -6.25 -26.69
N ALA A 276 -31.48 -5.12 -27.39
CA ALA A 276 -30.34 -4.43 -27.99
C ALA A 276 -29.34 -3.94 -26.92
N ALA A 277 -29.79 -3.54 -25.74
CA ALA A 277 -28.91 -3.19 -24.63
C ALA A 277 -28.20 -4.42 -24.04
N GLN A 278 -28.89 -5.55 -23.89
CA GLN A 278 -28.26 -6.80 -23.45
C GLN A 278 -27.12 -7.22 -24.38
N GLU A 279 -27.32 -7.13 -25.69
CA GLU A 279 -26.26 -7.39 -26.68
C GLU A 279 -25.05 -6.48 -26.49
N ARG A 280 -25.26 -5.17 -26.24
CA ARG A 280 -24.17 -4.23 -25.94
C ARG A 280 -23.47 -4.52 -24.61
N MET A 281 -24.23 -4.94 -23.60
CA MET A 281 -23.71 -5.24 -22.26
C MET A 281 -22.89 -6.53 -22.21
N ALA A 282 -23.01 -7.42 -23.20
CA ALA A 282 -22.24 -8.65 -23.31
C ALA A 282 -20.71 -8.43 -23.25
N ARG A 283 -20.24 -7.22 -23.58
CA ARG A 283 -18.82 -6.81 -23.47
C ARG A 283 -18.27 -6.78 -22.04
N PHE A 284 -19.12 -6.71 -21.01
CA PHE A 284 -18.69 -6.63 -19.61
C PHE A 284 -19.46 -7.56 -18.67
N THR A 285 -20.66 -8.01 -19.02
CA THR A 285 -21.48 -8.85 -18.13
C THR A 285 -20.84 -10.17 -17.70
N PRO A 286 -19.97 -10.84 -18.50
CA PRO A 286 -19.24 -12.03 -18.02
C PRO A 286 -18.22 -11.71 -16.92
N TYR A 287 -17.79 -10.46 -16.81
CA TYR A 287 -16.74 -10.01 -15.90
C TYR A 287 -17.28 -9.21 -14.72
N LEU A 288 -18.54 -8.75 -14.74
CA LEU A 288 -19.15 -7.97 -13.65
C LEU A 288 -20.13 -8.82 -12.84
N PHE A 289 -19.77 -9.14 -11.60
CA PHE A 289 -20.55 -9.95 -10.68
C PHE A 289 -21.28 -9.05 -9.69
N LEU A 290 -22.61 -9.01 -9.77
CA LEU A 290 -23.45 -8.30 -8.80
C LEU A 290 -23.81 -9.23 -7.64
N VAL A 291 -23.33 -8.92 -6.45
CA VAL A 291 -23.52 -9.73 -5.24
C VAL A 291 -24.44 -9.01 -4.26
N GLU A 292 -25.54 -9.66 -3.89
CA GLU A 292 -26.43 -9.20 -2.82
C GLU A 292 -25.85 -9.60 -1.47
N GLY A 293 -25.36 -8.61 -0.72
CA GLY A 293 -24.72 -8.84 0.56
C GLY A 293 -25.70 -9.35 1.61
N SER A 294 -25.29 -10.42 2.31
CA SER A 294 -25.99 -11.02 3.44
C SER A 294 -25.20 -10.84 4.73
N ARG A 295 -25.75 -11.33 5.86
CA ARG A 295 -25.01 -11.39 7.14
C ARG A 295 -23.82 -12.34 7.12
N GLN A 296 -23.75 -13.24 6.15
CA GLN A 296 -22.65 -14.20 6.03
C GLN A 296 -21.47 -13.67 5.21
N ASP A 297 -21.65 -12.56 4.49
CA ASP A 297 -20.64 -11.97 3.60
C ASP A 297 -19.64 -11.12 4.39
N THR A 298 -18.96 -11.75 5.35
CA THR A 298 -17.87 -11.14 6.12
C THR A 298 -16.63 -10.95 5.24
N LEU A 299 -15.67 -10.15 5.69
CA LEU A 299 -14.43 -9.89 4.92
C LEU A 299 -13.70 -11.17 4.52
N ASN A 300 -13.65 -12.18 5.40
CA ASN A 300 -13.08 -13.50 5.09
C ASN A 300 -13.82 -14.20 3.94
N ARG A 301 -15.14 -14.05 3.87
CA ARG A 301 -15.94 -14.61 2.78
C ARG A 301 -15.76 -13.85 1.48
N ILE A 302 -15.70 -12.52 1.53
CA ILE A 302 -15.38 -11.66 0.37
C ILE A 302 -14.01 -12.05 -0.20
N ARG A 303 -12.99 -12.19 0.65
CA ARG A 303 -11.66 -12.70 0.27
C ARG A 303 -11.74 -14.05 -0.43
N THR A 304 -12.50 -14.99 0.15
CA THR A 304 -12.66 -16.34 -0.43
C THR A 304 -13.35 -16.31 -1.79
N HIS A 305 -14.39 -15.48 -1.96
CA HIS A 305 -15.05 -15.29 -3.26
C HIS A 305 -14.08 -14.71 -4.30
N ALA A 306 -13.26 -13.73 -3.92
CA ALA A 306 -12.25 -13.16 -4.81
C ALA A 306 -11.26 -14.24 -5.29
N TYR A 307 -10.69 -15.03 -4.39
CA TYR A 307 -9.79 -16.14 -4.74
C TYR A 307 -10.44 -17.16 -5.68
N ASN A 308 -11.68 -17.57 -5.41
CA ASN A 308 -12.39 -18.55 -6.23
C ASN A 308 -12.60 -18.04 -7.65
N ILE A 309 -12.99 -16.78 -7.81
CA ILE A 309 -13.19 -16.16 -9.12
C ILE A 309 -11.87 -15.97 -9.85
N MET A 310 -10.81 -15.53 -9.16
CA MET A 310 -9.46 -15.46 -9.72
C MET A 310 -9.00 -16.83 -10.27
N GLN A 311 -9.26 -17.91 -9.53
CA GLN A 311 -8.96 -19.27 -9.99
C GLN A 311 -9.81 -19.70 -11.19
N GLU A 312 -11.12 -19.43 -11.18
CA GLU A 312 -12.02 -19.76 -12.29
C GLU A 312 -11.61 -19.06 -13.59
N PHE A 313 -11.23 -17.78 -13.49
CA PHE A 313 -10.76 -16.97 -14.61
C PHE A 313 -9.28 -17.18 -14.93
N GLN A 314 -8.56 -18.00 -14.14
CA GLN A 314 -7.12 -18.24 -14.27
C GLN A 314 -6.29 -16.94 -14.31
N THR A 315 -6.66 -15.99 -13.45
CA THR A 315 -6.10 -14.64 -13.39
C THR A 315 -5.68 -14.27 -11.99
N ASN A 316 -4.70 -13.39 -11.87
CA ASN A 316 -4.33 -12.73 -10.60
C ASN A 316 -4.98 -11.34 -10.47
N ASP A 317 -5.77 -10.92 -11.46
CA ASP A 317 -6.43 -9.63 -11.49
C ASP A 317 -7.90 -9.76 -11.14
N ILE A 318 -8.36 -8.96 -10.18
CA ILE A 318 -9.77 -8.78 -9.82
C ILE A 318 -9.95 -7.37 -9.25
N ALA A 319 -11.15 -6.81 -9.31
CA ALA A 319 -11.49 -5.56 -8.64
C ALA A 319 -12.70 -5.76 -7.73
N ILE A 320 -12.68 -5.16 -6.53
CA ILE A 320 -13.76 -5.28 -5.55
C ILE A 320 -14.40 -3.92 -5.30
N PHE A 321 -15.73 -3.86 -5.36
CA PHE A 321 -16.54 -2.66 -5.14
C PHE A 321 -17.58 -2.94 -4.04
N LEU A 322 -17.69 -2.07 -3.04
CA LEU A 322 -18.47 -2.31 -1.82
C LEU A 322 -19.46 -1.15 -1.55
N ASP A 323 -20.75 -1.43 -1.57
CA ASP A 323 -21.84 -0.48 -1.32
C ASP A 323 -22.71 -0.91 -0.12
N TYR A 324 -22.52 -0.38 1.08
CA TYR A 324 -21.49 0.54 1.55
C TYR A 324 -20.75 -0.07 2.76
N LEU A 325 -19.56 0.44 3.06
CA LEU A 325 -18.59 -0.24 3.94
C LEU A 325 -19.15 -0.54 5.34
N GLN A 326 -19.94 0.37 5.92
CA GLN A 326 -20.47 0.21 7.28
C GLN A 326 -21.51 -0.93 7.38
N LYS A 327 -22.00 -1.49 6.26
CA LYS A 327 -22.91 -2.64 6.27
C LYS A 327 -22.19 -3.99 6.22
N ILE A 328 -20.88 -4.00 6.04
CA ILE A 328 -20.10 -5.25 6.02
C ILE A 328 -20.23 -5.92 7.40
N PRO A 329 -20.66 -7.19 7.45
CA PRO A 329 -20.78 -7.92 8.70
C PRO A 329 -19.39 -8.25 9.27
N LEU A 330 -19.27 -8.12 10.59
CA LEU A 330 -18.14 -8.62 11.38
C LEU A 330 -18.52 -9.95 12.01
N ASP A 331 -17.51 -10.79 12.25
CA ASP A 331 -17.69 -12.09 12.93
C ASP A 331 -18.11 -11.88 14.41
N ASP A 332 -17.53 -10.87 15.06
CA ASP A 332 -17.83 -10.49 16.45
C ASP A 332 -18.87 -9.36 16.54
N HIS A 333 -19.66 -9.40 17.61
CA HIS A 333 -20.62 -8.33 17.91
C HIS A 333 -19.90 -7.14 18.56
N MET A 334 -19.94 -5.99 17.91
CA MET A 334 -19.42 -4.72 18.42
C MET A 334 -20.53 -3.68 18.49
N ASP A 335 -20.67 -3.05 19.65
CA ASP A 335 -21.67 -2.00 19.92
C ASP A 335 -21.22 -0.62 19.41
N ASP A 336 -19.91 -0.34 19.42
CA ASP A 336 -19.39 0.92 18.92
C ASP A 336 -19.29 0.92 17.38
N TRP A 337 -20.14 1.75 16.77
CA TRP A 337 -20.20 1.92 15.32
C TRP A 337 -18.92 2.53 14.73
N LYS A 338 -18.23 3.39 15.49
CA LYS A 338 -17.00 4.02 15.04
C LYS A 338 -15.87 2.99 14.98
N ALA A 339 -15.59 2.32 16.09
CA ALA A 339 -14.60 1.25 16.15
C ALA A 339 -14.87 0.13 15.13
N ARG A 340 -16.14 -0.20 14.89
CA ARG A 340 -16.54 -1.13 13.81
C ARG A 340 -16.14 -0.62 12.42
N THR A 341 -16.36 0.66 12.14
CA THR A 341 -16.03 1.27 10.84
C THR A 341 -14.52 1.28 10.62
N ASP A 342 -13.75 1.62 11.66
CA ASP A 342 -12.28 1.64 11.64
C ASP A 342 -11.73 0.22 11.40
N LEU A 343 -12.22 -0.79 12.12
CA LEU A 343 -11.81 -2.19 11.92
C LEU A 343 -12.08 -2.69 10.49
N ILE A 344 -13.26 -2.38 9.93
CA ILE A 344 -13.60 -2.77 8.56
C ILE A 344 -12.69 -2.04 7.57
N SER A 345 -12.43 -0.75 7.77
CA SER A 345 -11.57 0.06 6.93
C SER A 345 -10.15 -0.51 6.86
N THR A 346 -9.52 -0.75 8.00
CA THR A 346 -8.16 -1.29 8.07
C THR A 346 -8.09 -2.67 7.40
N ALA A 347 -9.09 -3.51 7.64
CA ALA A 347 -9.14 -4.84 7.03
C ALA A 347 -9.37 -4.81 5.51
N LEU A 348 -10.00 -3.76 4.97
CA LEU A 348 -10.12 -3.55 3.52
C LEU A 348 -8.81 -3.05 2.91
N ALA A 349 -8.09 -2.14 3.59
CA ALA A 349 -6.76 -1.71 3.17
C ALA A 349 -5.80 -2.90 3.09
N GLU A 350 -5.77 -3.74 4.13
CA GLU A 350 -5.00 -4.98 4.14
C GLU A 350 -5.43 -5.96 3.05
N LEU A 351 -6.73 -6.12 2.80
CA LEU A 351 -7.21 -6.98 1.71
C LEU A 351 -6.71 -6.51 0.35
N SER A 352 -6.65 -5.18 0.13
CA SER A 352 -6.16 -4.60 -1.11
C SER A 352 -4.68 -4.91 -1.34
N LEU A 353 -3.86 -4.82 -0.30
CA LEU A 353 -2.43 -5.15 -0.32
C LEU A 353 -2.20 -6.66 -0.43
N GLU A 354 -2.86 -7.46 0.41
CA GLU A 354 -2.73 -8.93 0.48
C GLU A 354 -3.00 -9.59 -0.88
N LEU A 355 -4.05 -9.16 -1.57
CA LEU A 355 -4.40 -9.68 -2.89
C LEU A 355 -3.76 -8.90 -4.03
N ASN A 356 -3.13 -7.76 -3.73
CA ASN A 356 -2.64 -6.78 -4.70
C ASN A 356 -3.70 -6.39 -5.74
N ILE A 357 -4.86 -5.93 -5.28
CA ILE A 357 -6.03 -5.59 -6.10
C ILE A 357 -6.61 -4.22 -5.73
N PRO A 358 -7.31 -3.52 -6.65
CA PRO A 358 -8.11 -2.36 -6.28
C PRO A 358 -9.34 -2.77 -5.47
N VAL A 359 -9.48 -2.17 -4.29
CA VAL A 359 -10.68 -2.24 -3.45
C VAL A 359 -11.32 -0.87 -3.42
N PHE A 360 -12.61 -0.77 -3.70
CA PHE A 360 -13.35 0.49 -3.74
C PHE A 360 -14.56 0.44 -2.82
N ALA A 361 -14.64 1.32 -1.83
CA ALA A 361 -15.73 1.33 -0.85
C ALA A 361 -16.49 2.65 -0.82
N ILE A 362 -17.81 2.56 -0.69
CA ILE A 362 -18.68 3.71 -0.50
C ILE A 362 -18.86 3.97 1.00
N SER A 363 -18.87 5.24 1.38
CA SER A 363 -19.35 5.71 2.69
C SER A 363 -20.42 6.80 2.52
N PRO A 364 -21.53 6.79 3.28
CA PRO A 364 -22.43 7.93 3.35
C PRO A 364 -21.80 9.06 4.19
N LEU A 365 -22.19 10.31 3.94
CA LEU A 365 -21.83 11.42 4.85
C LEU A 365 -22.63 11.35 6.16
N ASP A 366 -22.05 11.90 7.22
CA ASP A 366 -22.71 12.19 8.47
C ASP A 366 -23.67 13.40 8.35
N LYS A 367 -24.31 13.76 9.47
CA LYS A 367 -25.28 14.86 9.50
C LYS A 367 -24.65 16.22 9.18
N GLU A 368 -23.40 16.43 9.57
CA GLU A 368 -22.70 17.69 9.32
C GLU A 368 -22.32 17.82 7.85
N GLY A 369 -21.78 16.75 7.25
CA GLY A 369 -21.49 16.67 5.82
C GLY A 369 -22.75 16.85 4.97
N CYS A 370 -23.88 16.24 5.36
CA CYS A 370 -25.15 16.45 4.67
C CYS A 370 -25.59 17.92 4.73
N ARG A 371 -25.43 18.59 5.88
CA ARG A 371 -25.76 20.01 6.04
C ARG A 371 -24.88 20.92 5.18
N LEU A 372 -23.59 20.59 5.05
CA LEU A 372 -22.67 21.30 4.16
C LEU A 372 -23.05 21.13 2.68
N ASP A 373 -23.48 19.93 2.28
CA ASP A 373 -23.92 19.62 0.91
C ASP A 373 -25.28 20.23 0.53
N GLU A 374 -26.12 20.58 1.52
CA GLU A 374 -27.44 21.20 1.31
C GLU A 374 -27.40 22.74 1.26
N ARG A 375 -26.32 23.39 1.71
CA ARG A 375 -26.24 24.85 1.77
C ARG A 375 -26.05 25.48 0.37
N PRO A 376 -26.95 26.38 -0.09
CA PRO A 376 -26.70 27.22 -1.26
C PRO A 376 -25.65 28.29 -0.90
N ALA A 377 -24.75 28.60 -1.84
CA ALA A 377 -23.72 29.65 -1.70
C ALA A 377 -24.27 31.08 -1.74
N GLU A 378 -25.47 31.30 -1.19
CA GLU A 378 -26.13 32.60 -1.13
C GLU A 378 -25.91 33.34 0.20
N ALA A 379 -25.08 32.80 1.11
CA ALA A 379 -24.51 33.64 2.16
C ALA A 379 -23.38 34.44 1.52
N GLU A 380 -23.43 35.77 1.61
CA GLU A 380 -22.51 36.79 1.07
C GLU A 380 -21.05 36.69 1.56
N GLN A 381 -20.54 35.48 1.76
CA GLN A 381 -19.16 35.19 2.11
C GLN A 381 -18.50 34.59 0.87
N GLU A 382 -17.32 35.10 0.54
CA GLU A 382 -16.49 34.68 -0.58
C GLU A 382 -16.46 33.16 -0.76
N TYR A 383 -16.29 32.74 -2.02
CA TYR A 383 -16.01 31.36 -2.42
C TYR A 383 -14.87 30.78 -1.57
N SER A 384 -15.25 30.15 -0.47
CA SER A 384 -14.33 29.52 0.45
C SER A 384 -14.33 28.04 0.08
N GLU A 385 -13.19 27.54 -0.40
CA GLU A 385 -12.92 26.11 -0.65
C GLU A 385 -13.33 25.24 0.56
N TYR A 386 -13.39 25.86 1.74
CA TYR A 386 -13.70 25.31 3.05
C TYR A 386 -15.20 25.13 3.37
N ALA A 387 -16.12 25.48 2.46
CA ALA A 387 -17.57 25.32 2.66
C ALA A 387 -18.17 24.03 2.04
N ARG A 388 -17.34 23.02 1.75
CA ARG A 388 -17.75 21.76 1.09
C ARG A 388 -17.54 20.56 2.02
N PRO A 389 -18.34 19.47 1.88
CA PRO A 389 -18.07 18.24 2.60
C PRO A 389 -16.72 17.65 2.20
N THR A 390 -15.94 17.22 3.19
CA THR A 390 -14.66 16.51 3.06
C THR A 390 -14.78 15.07 3.54
N MET A 391 -13.72 14.27 3.40
CA MET A 391 -13.72 12.86 3.84
C MET A 391 -13.91 12.68 5.35
N HIS A 392 -13.45 13.64 6.16
CA HIS A 392 -13.77 13.73 7.59
C HIS A 392 -15.29 13.69 7.88
N HIS A 393 -16.14 14.12 6.94
CA HIS A 393 -17.58 14.08 7.11
C HIS A 393 -18.21 12.73 6.73
N SER A 394 -17.41 11.69 6.47
CA SER A 394 -17.91 10.34 6.22
C SER A 394 -18.47 9.71 7.51
N MET A 395 -19.46 8.85 7.39
CA MET A 395 -20.10 8.22 8.54
C MET A 395 -19.15 7.27 9.24
N GLY A 396 -18.80 7.57 10.49
CA GLY A 396 -17.82 6.79 11.25
C GLY A 396 -16.38 7.03 10.80
N SER A 397 -16.06 8.22 10.27
CA SER A 397 -14.74 8.68 9.81
C SER A 397 -13.69 8.81 10.94
N GLY A 398 -13.48 7.77 11.75
CA GLY A 398 -12.34 7.72 12.65
C GLY A 398 -11.05 7.75 11.83
N ASP A 399 -10.65 6.57 11.36
CA ASP A 399 -9.37 6.37 10.69
C ASP A 399 -9.51 6.07 9.19
N LEU A 400 -10.75 6.06 8.68
CA LEU A 400 -11.06 5.80 7.28
C LEU A 400 -10.21 6.66 6.31
N GLU A 401 -9.95 7.92 6.64
CA GLU A 401 -9.13 8.80 5.79
C GLU A 401 -7.65 8.38 5.73
N TYR A 402 -7.12 7.76 6.79
CA TYR A 402 -5.72 7.32 6.89
C TYR A 402 -5.48 5.93 6.29
N ASP A 403 -6.54 5.17 6.04
CA ASP A 403 -6.47 3.86 5.39
C ASP A 403 -6.64 3.94 3.88
N LEU A 404 -7.26 5.01 3.38
CA LEU A 404 -7.50 5.20 1.96
C LEU A 404 -6.27 5.74 1.24
N ASP A 405 -5.83 5.05 0.20
CA ASP A 405 -4.83 5.58 -0.74
C ASP A 405 -5.41 6.71 -1.60
N VAL A 406 -6.71 6.63 -1.89
CA VAL A 406 -7.43 7.65 -2.65
C VAL A 406 -8.81 7.86 -2.07
N ALA A 407 -9.10 9.10 -1.66
CA ALA A 407 -10.37 9.47 -1.10
C ALA A 407 -11.09 10.52 -1.98
N MET A 408 -12.38 10.29 -2.24
CA MET A 408 -13.20 11.12 -3.12
C MET A 408 -14.49 11.51 -2.43
N VAL A 409 -14.97 12.73 -2.68
CA VAL A 409 -16.28 13.19 -2.18
C VAL A 409 -17.16 13.63 -3.34
N LEU A 410 -18.36 13.05 -3.45
CA LEU A 410 -19.42 13.55 -4.32
C LEU A 410 -20.26 14.58 -3.57
N ALA A 411 -20.02 15.86 -3.89
CA ALA A 411 -20.77 17.01 -3.40
C ALA A 411 -21.43 17.76 -4.57
N LYS A 412 -22.51 18.49 -4.27
CA LYS A 412 -23.17 19.35 -5.27
C LYS A 412 -22.33 20.61 -5.51
N ASP A 413 -21.91 20.83 -6.75
CA ASP A 413 -21.42 22.15 -7.16
C ASP A 413 -22.61 23.05 -7.52
N TRP A 414 -22.70 24.21 -6.87
CA TRP A 414 -23.74 25.22 -7.07
C TRP A 414 -23.32 26.33 -8.06
N SER A 415 -22.09 26.27 -8.57
CA SER A 415 -21.47 27.31 -9.43
C SER A 415 -21.35 26.94 -10.91
N ILE A 416 -21.72 25.72 -11.32
CA ILE A 416 -21.49 25.22 -12.69
C ILE A 416 -22.76 25.27 -13.54
N ASP A 417 -22.75 26.09 -14.60
CA ASP A 417 -23.65 25.98 -15.75
C ASP A 417 -23.31 24.68 -16.52
N PRO A 418 -24.29 23.78 -16.79
CA PRO A 418 -24.09 22.50 -17.50
C PRO A 418 -23.35 22.58 -18.84
N ALA A 419 -23.25 23.78 -19.46
CA ALA A 419 -22.60 23.99 -20.75
C ALA A 419 -21.05 23.87 -20.74
N THR A 420 -20.40 23.91 -19.57
CA THR A 420 -18.94 24.10 -19.45
C THR A 420 -18.09 22.81 -19.43
N ILE A 421 -18.69 21.63 -19.67
CA ILE A 421 -18.06 20.31 -19.41
C ILE A 421 -17.17 19.80 -20.57
N LEU A 422 -17.07 20.50 -21.69
CA LEU A 422 -16.38 20.02 -22.89
C LEU A 422 -15.01 20.70 -23.08
N VAL A 423 -13.99 19.89 -23.40
CA VAL A 423 -12.62 20.20 -23.88
C VAL A 423 -11.51 19.98 -22.83
N GLY A 424 -10.53 19.12 -23.18
CA GLY A 424 -9.31 18.83 -22.43
C GLY A 424 -8.14 18.59 -23.40
N GLY A 425 -6.91 18.90 -22.99
CA GLY A 425 -5.68 18.84 -23.81
C GLY A 425 -4.53 18.09 -23.12
N LYS A 426 -3.59 17.56 -23.93
CA LYS A 426 -2.53 16.58 -23.59
C LYS A 426 -1.18 17.20 -23.19
N PRO A 427 -0.30 16.47 -22.47
CA PRO A 427 1.05 16.91 -22.10
C PRO A 427 2.15 16.44 -23.08
N GLY A 428 3.22 17.22 -23.17
CA GLY A 428 4.44 16.88 -23.92
C GLY A 428 5.70 17.22 -23.11
N GLY A 429 6.60 16.25 -23.00
CA GLY A 429 7.92 16.39 -22.37
C GLY A 429 8.85 15.27 -22.83
N GLU A 430 10.13 15.37 -22.49
CA GLU A 430 11.20 14.42 -22.90
C GLU A 430 10.82 12.94 -22.69
N PRO A 431 11.34 12.02 -23.52
CA PRO A 431 11.07 10.59 -23.40
C PRO A 431 11.33 10.08 -21.98
N ILE A 432 10.33 9.42 -21.39
CA ILE A 432 10.36 8.88 -20.03
C ILE A 432 11.53 7.90 -19.84
N THR A 433 11.91 7.20 -20.91
CA THR A 433 12.98 6.19 -20.93
C THR A 433 14.34 6.74 -20.51
N ASP A 434 14.68 7.95 -20.97
CA ASP A 434 16.00 8.53 -20.71
C ASP A 434 16.07 9.09 -19.28
N ARG A 435 14.96 9.67 -18.81
CA ARG A 435 14.80 10.10 -17.41
C ARG A 435 14.81 8.92 -16.43
N LEU A 436 14.25 7.77 -16.84
CA LEU A 436 14.25 6.55 -16.05
C LEU A 436 15.66 5.98 -15.91
N HIS A 437 16.43 5.86 -16.99
CA HIS A 437 17.81 5.37 -16.92
C HIS A 437 18.70 6.23 -16.02
N ALA A 438 18.61 7.56 -16.13
CA ALA A 438 19.33 8.47 -15.24
C ALA A 438 18.86 8.40 -13.78
N ALA A 439 17.59 8.04 -13.54
CA ALA A 439 17.09 7.77 -12.19
C ALA A 439 17.64 6.45 -11.64
N GLN A 440 17.63 5.37 -12.42
CA GLN A 440 18.17 4.07 -12.02
C GLN A 440 19.65 4.15 -11.63
N GLU A 441 20.48 4.86 -12.40
CA GLU A 441 21.90 5.03 -12.08
C GLU A 441 22.11 5.79 -10.76
N ARG A 442 21.25 6.77 -10.46
CA ARG A 442 21.27 7.47 -9.17
C ARG A 442 20.82 6.58 -8.03
N MET A 443 19.76 5.79 -8.23
CA MET A 443 19.21 4.88 -7.23
C MET A 443 20.19 3.76 -6.87
N ALA A 444 20.86 3.16 -7.87
CA ALA A 444 21.80 2.07 -7.69
C ALA A 444 22.91 2.33 -6.65
N ARG A 445 23.18 3.59 -6.31
CA ARG A 445 24.15 3.99 -5.28
C ARG A 445 23.70 3.67 -3.85
N PHE A 446 22.39 3.73 -3.57
CA PHE A 446 21.85 3.53 -2.22
C PHE A 446 20.91 2.33 -2.12
N THR A 447 20.36 1.87 -3.24
CA THR A 447 19.42 0.74 -3.29
C THR A 447 19.90 -0.54 -2.58
N PRO A 448 21.18 -0.97 -2.66
CA PRO A 448 21.64 -2.17 -1.96
C PRO A 448 21.55 -2.08 -0.42
N TYR A 449 21.38 -0.87 0.11
CA TYR A 449 21.33 -0.58 1.54
C TYR A 449 19.92 -0.19 2.01
N LEU A 450 18.95 -0.13 1.09
CA LEU A 450 17.55 0.20 1.39
C LEU A 450 16.70 -1.07 1.27
N PHE A 451 16.02 -1.42 2.35
CA PHE A 451 15.12 -2.58 2.42
C PHE A 451 13.71 -2.06 2.64
N LEU A 452 12.81 -2.39 1.72
CA LEU A 452 11.39 -2.12 1.88
C LEU A 452 10.73 -3.40 2.41
N VAL A 453 10.02 -3.28 3.53
CA VAL A 453 9.24 -4.38 4.10
C VAL A 453 7.79 -3.97 4.09
N GLU A 454 6.96 -4.74 3.41
CA GLU A 454 5.51 -4.54 3.40
C GLU A 454 4.93 -5.04 4.74
N GLY A 455 4.34 -4.13 5.51
CA GLY A 455 3.78 -4.45 6.81
C GLY A 455 2.50 -5.28 6.69
N SER A 456 2.39 -6.33 7.51
CA SER A 456 1.19 -7.16 7.64
C SER A 456 0.77 -7.28 9.11
N ARG A 457 -0.42 -7.83 9.37
CA ARG A 457 -0.91 -8.12 10.73
C ARG A 457 0.02 -8.98 11.59
N GLN A 458 0.99 -9.65 10.98
CA GLN A 458 1.90 -10.55 11.68
C GLN A 458 3.22 -9.86 12.04
N ASP A 459 3.48 -8.66 11.53
CA ASP A 459 4.72 -7.91 11.75
C ASP A 459 4.66 -7.13 13.07
N THR A 460 4.48 -7.88 14.16
CA THR A 460 4.52 -7.34 15.52
C THR A 460 5.94 -6.87 15.85
N LEU A 461 6.08 -6.13 16.96
CA LEU A 461 7.38 -5.60 17.41
C LEU A 461 8.47 -6.69 17.50
N ASN A 462 8.10 -7.90 17.93
CA ASN A 462 9.02 -9.05 17.97
C ASN A 462 9.53 -9.45 16.58
N ARG A 463 8.66 -9.35 15.58
CA ARG A 463 9.01 -9.67 14.20
C ARG A 463 9.82 -8.56 13.56
N ILE A 464 9.50 -7.30 13.81
CA ILE A 464 10.33 -6.14 13.41
C ILE A 464 11.75 -6.30 13.99
N ARG A 465 11.88 -6.64 15.27
CA ARG A 465 13.16 -6.96 15.91
C ARG A 465 13.89 -8.09 15.20
N THR A 466 13.19 -9.17 14.87
CA THR A 466 13.77 -10.31 14.14
C THR A 466 14.26 -9.91 12.75
N HIS A 467 13.50 -9.07 12.03
CA HIS A 467 13.92 -8.52 10.73
C HIS A 467 15.19 -7.68 10.85
N ALA A 468 15.25 -6.81 11.85
CA ALA A 468 16.43 -6.00 12.14
C ALA A 468 17.67 -6.87 12.38
N TYR A 469 17.58 -7.87 13.26
CA TYR A 469 18.68 -8.80 13.52
C TYR A 469 19.11 -9.57 12.27
N ASN A 470 18.17 -10.03 11.45
CA ASN A 470 18.49 -10.75 10.22
C ASN A 470 19.28 -9.87 9.24
N ILE A 471 18.87 -8.60 9.04
CA ILE A 471 19.59 -7.65 8.18
C ILE A 471 20.97 -7.33 8.77
N MET A 472 21.07 -7.08 10.08
CA MET A 472 22.35 -6.85 10.75
C MET A 472 23.32 -8.02 10.57
N GLN A 473 22.83 -9.26 10.70
CA GLN A 473 23.62 -10.47 10.49
C GLN A 473 24.02 -10.64 9.01
N GLU A 474 23.09 -10.44 8.08
CA GLU A 474 23.32 -10.57 6.64
C GLU A 474 24.40 -9.61 6.16
N PHE A 475 24.34 -8.35 6.60
CA PHE A 475 25.29 -7.30 6.23
C PHE A 475 26.51 -7.21 7.15
N GLN A 476 26.56 -8.06 8.18
CA GLN A 476 27.61 -8.06 9.21
C GLN A 476 27.85 -6.66 9.80
N THR A 477 26.76 -5.92 10.00
CA THR A 477 26.76 -4.55 10.48
C THR A 477 25.85 -4.43 11.70
N ASN A 478 26.21 -3.53 12.62
CA ASN A 478 25.30 -3.09 13.66
C ASN A 478 24.65 -1.74 13.31
N ASP A 479 25.06 -1.13 12.22
CA ASP A 479 24.60 0.18 11.79
C ASP A 479 23.47 0.01 10.77
N ILE A 480 22.25 -0.08 11.27
CA ILE A 480 21.02 -0.02 10.48
C ILE A 480 20.15 1.13 10.98
N ALA A 481 19.18 1.55 10.18
CA ALA A 481 18.13 2.48 10.61
C ALA A 481 16.78 1.85 10.28
N ILE A 482 15.83 1.93 11.21
CA ILE A 482 14.47 1.44 11.00
C ILE A 482 13.57 2.64 10.76
N PHE A 483 12.76 2.58 9.70
CA PHE A 483 11.71 3.56 9.40
C PHE A 483 10.37 2.83 9.41
N LEU A 484 9.44 3.33 10.21
CA LEU A 484 8.12 2.75 10.41
C LEU A 484 7.06 3.74 9.91
N ASP A 485 6.26 3.29 8.95
CA ASP A 485 5.13 4.06 8.47
C ASP A 485 3.95 3.85 9.42
N TYR A 486 3.54 4.94 10.07
CA TYR A 486 2.48 5.01 11.09
C TYR A 486 2.64 4.01 12.26
N LEU A 487 3.16 4.48 13.40
CA LEU A 487 3.30 3.65 14.61
C LEU A 487 1.97 3.02 15.07
N GLN A 488 0.83 3.69 14.81
CA GLN A 488 -0.51 3.19 15.17
C GLN A 488 -0.91 1.93 14.42
N LYS A 489 -0.31 1.69 13.24
CA LYS A 489 -0.58 0.52 12.39
C LYS A 489 0.24 -0.70 12.81
N ILE A 490 1.18 -0.56 13.76
CA ILE A 490 1.96 -1.70 14.26
C ILE A 490 1.02 -2.66 15.03
N PRO A 491 0.97 -3.95 14.65
CA PRO A 491 0.12 -4.92 15.32
C PRO A 491 0.72 -5.30 16.68
N LEU A 492 -0.17 -5.46 17.67
CA LEU A 492 0.15 -6.00 18.99
C LEU A 492 -0.30 -7.45 19.08
N ASP A 493 0.39 -8.25 19.89
CA ASP A 493 0.05 -9.66 20.13
C ASP A 493 -1.30 -9.79 20.90
N ASP A 494 -1.62 -8.82 21.75
CA ASP A 494 -2.85 -8.77 22.54
C ASP A 494 -3.82 -7.68 22.06
N HIS A 495 -5.13 -7.96 22.08
CA HIS A 495 -6.16 -6.98 21.76
C HIS A 495 -6.29 -5.97 22.91
N MET A 496 -6.18 -4.69 22.59
CA MET A 496 -6.37 -3.59 23.53
C MET A 496 -7.46 -2.65 23.04
N ASP A 497 -8.42 -2.34 23.92
CA ASP A 497 -9.58 -1.48 23.59
C ASP A 497 -9.23 0.02 23.64
N ASP A 498 -8.18 0.39 24.37
CA ASP A 498 -7.73 1.79 24.51
C ASP A 498 -6.58 2.11 23.54
N TRP A 499 -6.90 2.91 22.53
CA TRP A 499 -5.96 3.39 21.51
C TRP A 499 -4.78 4.19 22.06
N LYS A 500 -4.98 4.91 23.17
CA LYS A 500 -3.94 5.70 23.80
C LYS A 500 -2.91 4.79 24.47
N ALA A 501 -3.40 3.86 25.31
CA ALA A 501 -2.55 2.85 25.93
C ALA A 501 -1.82 1.97 24.90
N ARG A 502 -2.47 1.65 23.78
CA ARG A 502 -1.85 0.94 22.66
C ARG A 502 -0.67 1.73 22.07
N THR A 503 -0.88 3.01 21.82
CA THR A 503 0.14 3.89 21.24
C THR A 503 1.33 4.05 22.18
N ASP A 504 1.08 4.26 23.48
CA ASP A 504 2.13 4.38 24.51
C ASP A 504 2.93 3.06 24.63
N LEU A 505 2.27 1.89 24.58
CA LEU A 505 2.98 0.60 24.62
C LEU A 505 3.88 0.41 23.40
N ILE A 506 3.41 0.79 22.21
CA ILE A 506 4.20 0.71 20.98
C ILE A 506 5.38 1.66 21.05
N SER A 507 5.20 2.92 21.49
CA SER A 507 6.28 3.89 21.58
C SER A 507 7.36 3.46 22.57
N THR A 508 6.96 2.97 23.74
CA THR A 508 7.90 2.46 24.75
C THR A 508 8.68 1.27 24.20
N ALA A 509 8.01 0.32 23.54
CA ALA A 509 8.68 -0.85 22.97
C ALA A 509 9.62 -0.50 21.81
N LEU A 510 9.30 0.53 21.02
CA LEU A 510 10.19 1.05 19.97
C LEU A 510 11.42 1.75 20.57
N ALA A 511 11.25 2.49 21.67
CA ALA A 511 12.37 3.07 22.41
C ALA A 511 13.27 1.98 23.00
N GLU A 512 12.68 0.94 23.59
CA GLU A 512 13.44 -0.24 24.06
C GLU A 512 14.18 -0.93 22.92
N LEU A 513 13.54 -1.10 21.76
CA LEU A 513 14.16 -1.68 20.57
C LEU A 513 15.35 -0.84 20.08
N SER A 514 15.20 0.48 20.04
CA SER A 514 16.28 1.41 19.68
C SER A 514 17.48 1.25 20.61
N LEU A 515 17.24 1.14 21.91
CA LEU A 515 18.28 0.94 22.93
C LEU A 515 18.91 -0.45 22.86
N GLU A 516 18.10 -1.49 22.70
CA GLU A 516 18.53 -2.89 22.61
C GLU A 516 19.50 -3.09 21.44
N LEU A 517 19.12 -2.58 20.28
CA LEU A 517 19.89 -2.73 19.05
C LEU A 517 20.95 -1.63 18.87
N ASN A 518 20.87 -0.56 19.65
CA ASN A 518 21.69 0.65 19.50
C ASN A 518 21.62 1.22 18.07
N ILE A 519 20.39 1.39 17.57
CA ILE A 519 20.10 1.89 16.23
C ILE A 519 19.06 3.03 16.27
N PRO A 520 19.08 3.96 15.32
CA PRO A 520 18.00 4.91 15.17
C PRO A 520 16.72 4.23 14.67
N VAL A 521 15.61 4.50 15.36
CA VAL A 521 14.26 4.09 14.97
C VAL A 521 13.43 5.34 14.71
N PHE A 522 12.92 5.46 13.48
CA PHE A 522 12.02 6.53 13.06
C PHE A 522 10.62 5.96 12.90
N ALA A 523 9.62 6.67 13.42
CA ALA A 523 8.23 6.32 13.20
C ALA A 523 7.41 7.56 12.86
N ILE A 524 6.48 7.40 11.94
CA ILE A 524 5.51 8.45 11.59
C ILE A 524 4.31 8.31 12.52
N SER A 525 3.72 9.44 12.88
CA SER A 525 2.44 9.51 13.59
C SER A 525 1.55 10.55 12.91
N PRO A 526 0.27 10.25 12.61
CA PRO A 526 -0.65 11.22 12.06
C PRO A 526 -1.07 12.22 13.14
N LEU A 527 -1.49 13.40 12.70
CA LEU A 527 -2.12 14.38 13.57
C LEU A 527 -3.56 13.94 13.90
N ASP A 528 -4.03 14.31 15.08
CA ASP A 528 -5.41 14.16 15.49
C ASP A 528 -6.30 15.25 14.87
N LYS A 529 -7.60 15.18 15.17
CA LYS A 529 -8.58 16.12 14.61
C LYS A 529 -8.29 17.57 14.95
N GLU A 530 -7.70 17.85 16.10
CA GLU A 530 -7.36 19.22 16.51
C GLU A 530 -6.09 19.70 15.79
N GLY A 531 -5.08 18.84 15.70
CA GLY A 531 -3.87 19.08 14.92
C GLY A 531 -4.17 19.33 13.45
N CYS A 532 -4.98 18.49 12.79
CA CYS A 532 -5.38 18.70 11.41
C CYS A 532 -6.11 20.04 11.22
N ARG A 533 -6.97 20.45 12.16
CA ARG A 533 -7.64 21.77 12.09
C ARG A 533 -6.67 22.93 12.21
N LEU A 534 -5.60 22.78 12.97
CA LEU A 534 -4.53 23.79 13.07
C LEU A 534 -3.72 23.86 11.77
N ASP A 535 -3.54 22.74 11.08
CA ASP A 535 -2.85 22.68 9.77
C ASP A 535 -3.76 23.08 8.59
N GLU A 536 -5.08 22.90 8.68
CA GLU A 536 -6.05 23.23 7.62
C GLU A 536 -6.42 24.72 7.54
N ARG A 537 -6.22 25.49 8.62
CA ARG A 537 -6.66 26.89 8.67
C ARG A 537 -5.67 27.82 7.97
N PRO A 538 -6.03 28.45 6.83
CA PRO A 538 -5.34 29.65 6.39
C PRO A 538 -5.57 30.73 7.45
N ALA A 539 -4.51 31.39 7.88
CA ALA A 539 -4.60 32.50 8.80
C ALA A 539 -5.14 33.75 8.07
N GLU A 540 -6.45 33.83 7.90
CA GLU A 540 -7.19 35.02 7.52
C GLU A 540 -8.49 35.00 8.34
N ALA A 541 -8.91 36.00 9.13
CA ALA A 541 -8.47 37.36 9.40
C ALA A 541 -8.61 37.62 10.92
N GLU A 542 -7.80 38.54 11.46
CA GLU A 542 -7.79 39.03 12.86
C GLU A 542 -7.05 38.21 13.95
N GLN A 543 -6.45 37.05 13.65
CA GLN A 543 -5.57 36.36 14.62
C GLN A 543 -4.08 36.59 14.29
N GLU A 544 -3.30 36.98 15.31
CA GLU A 544 -1.86 37.15 15.20
C GLU A 544 -1.21 35.84 14.70
N TYR A 545 -0.45 35.91 13.60
CA TYR A 545 0.40 34.83 13.13
C TYR A 545 1.42 34.53 14.24
N SER A 546 1.22 33.43 14.96
CA SER A 546 2.04 33.06 16.10
C SER A 546 2.79 31.77 15.81
N GLU A 547 4.05 31.71 16.25
CA GLU A 547 4.85 30.47 16.26
C GLU A 547 4.19 29.34 17.06
N TYR A 548 3.25 29.71 17.96
CA TYR A 548 2.49 28.79 18.81
C TYR A 548 1.14 28.36 18.20
N ALA A 549 0.71 28.96 17.09
CA ALA A 549 -0.54 28.62 16.40
C ALA A 549 -0.28 27.55 15.33
N ARG A 550 0.18 26.37 15.77
CA ARG A 550 0.55 25.25 14.91
C ARG A 550 0.23 23.91 15.58
N PRO A 551 0.16 22.82 14.81
CA PRO A 551 0.22 21.48 15.38
C PRO A 551 1.51 21.28 16.18
N THR A 552 1.41 20.48 17.23
CA THR A 552 2.51 20.09 18.13
C THR A 552 2.39 18.59 18.42
N MET A 553 3.37 18.00 19.11
CA MET A 553 3.34 16.58 19.47
C MET A 553 2.12 16.16 20.31
N HIS A 554 1.54 17.08 21.09
CA HIS A 554 0.27 16.84 21.78
C HIS A 554 -0.88 16.50 20.82
N HIS A 555 -0.82 17.00 19.59
CA HIS A 555 -1.82 16.75 18.56
C HIS A 555 -1.53 15.49 17.74
N SER A 556 -0.61 14.63 18.19
CA SER A 556 -0.36 13.33 17.56
C SER A 556 -1.45 12.33 17.96
N MET A 557 -1.93 11.49 17.02
CA MET A 557 -2.94 10.47 17.31
C MET A 557 -2.46 9.50 18.40
N GLY A 558 -3.23 9.37 19.47
CA GLY A 558 -2.86 8.55 20.63
C GLY A 558 -1.86 9.21 21.58
N SER A 559 -1.72 10.54 21.56
CA SER A 559 -0.82 11.27 22.47
C SER A 559 -1.24 11.16 23.95
N GLY A 560 -0.56 10.25 24.67
CA GLY A 560 -0.42 10.31 26.11
C GLY A 560 0.92 10.84 26.49
N ASP A 561 1.90 9.98 26.29
CA ASP A 561 3.25 10.16 26.79
C ASP A 561 4.31 9.97 25.70
N LEU A 562 3.91 9.97 24.42
CA LEU A 562 4.83 9.94 23.26
C LEU A 562 5.99 10.94 23.43
N GLU A 563 5.70 12.15 23.91
CA GLU A 563 6.73 13.18 24.16
C GLU A 563 7.79 12.75 25.18
N TYR A 564 7.51 11.83 26.10
CA TYR A 564 8.47 11.33 27.08
C TYR A 564 9.40 10.28 26.49
N ASP A 565 8.87 9.36 25.69
CA ASP A 565 9.60 8.24 25.09
C ASP A 565 10.54 8.65 23.95
N LEU A 566 10.15 9.67 23.17
CA LEU A 566 10.90 10.08 21.98
C LEU A 566 12.19 10.84 22.33
N ASP A 567 13.35 10.44 21.81
CA ASP A 567 14.57 11.25 21.96
C ASP A 567 14.53 12.54 21.12
N VAL A 568 13.99 12.41 19.92
CA VAL A 568 13.76 13.52 18.98
C VAL A 568 12.31 13.52 18.55
N ALA A 569 11.67 14.68 18.59
CA ALA A 569 10.30 14.87 18.12
C ALA A 569 10.26 15.95 17.05
N MET A 570 9.61 15.63 15.93
CA MET A 570 9.52 16.49 14.77
C MET A 570 8.07 16.61 14.32
N VAL A 571 7.62 17.84 14.05
CA VAL A 571 6.27 18.12 13.54
C VAL A 571 6.38 18.81 12.20
N LEU A 572 5.70 18.26 11.20
CA LEU A 572 5.63 18.84 9.86
C LEU A 572 4.30 19.57 9.72
N ALA A 573 4.32 20.85 9.33
CA ALA A 573 3.10 21.63 9.11
C ALA A 573 3.26 22.62 7.94
N LYS A 574 2.15 22.89 7.25
CA LYS A 574 2.15 23.77 6.08
C LYS A 574 2.23 25.25 6.48
N ASP A 575 3.07 26.00 5.77
CA ASP A 575 3.16 27.45 5.90
C ASP A 575 2.26 28.13 4.87
N TRP A 576 1.00 28.38 5.24
CA TRP A 576 0.01 28.94 4.31
C TRP A 576 0.38 30.33 3.78
N LYS A 577 0.89 31.21 4.64
CA LYS A 577 1.32 32.56 4.24
C LYS A 577 2.47 32.47 3.24
N ALA A 578 3.55 31.74 3.56
CA ALA A 578 4.69 31.62 2.66
C ALA A 578 4.33 30.91 1.34
N THR A 579 3.43 29.93 1.40
CA THR A 579 2.90 29.24 0.21
C THR A 579 2.12 30.21 -0.68
N GLY A 580 1.20 30.98 -0.11
CA GLY A 580 0.40 31.96 -0.84
C GLY A 580 1.27 33.06 -1.47
N GLU A 581 2.21 33.61 -0.69
CA GLU A 581 3.16 34.62 -1.18
C GLU A 581 4.04 34.09 -2.34
N LEU A 582 4.55 32.85 -2.24
CA LEU A 582 5.32 32.23 -3.31
C LEU A 582 4.47 31.99 -4.55
N HIS A 583 3.25 31.48 -4.39
CA HIS A 583 2.33 31.24 -5.50
C HIS A 583 2.02 32.54 -6.26
N GLN A 584 1.67 33.61 -5.54
CA GLN A 584 1.42 34.93 -6.13
C GLN A 584 2.66 35.48 -6.85
N PHE A 585 3.85 35.28 -6.27
CA PHE A 585 5.11 35.68 -6.88
C PHE A 585 5.38 34.93 -8.21
N LEU A 586 5.18 33.61 -8.22
CA LEU A 586 5.36 32.77 -9.41
C LEU A 586 4.35 33.11 -10.51
N GLU A 587 3.08 33.33 -10.16
CA GLU A 587 2.06 33.76 -11.12
C GLU A 587 2.41 35.10 -11.77
N THR A 588 2.83 36.07 -10.97
CA THR A 588 3.21 37.41 -11.47
C THR A 588 4.35 37.30 -12.49
N ARG A 589 5.34 36.44 -12.19
CA ARG A 589 6.46 36.14 -13.09
C ARG A 589 6.01 35.42 -14.36
N ALA A 590 5.16 34.39 -14.25
CA ALA A 590 4.64 33.66 -15.41
C ALA A 590 3.85 34.57 -16.35
N LYS A 591 2.96 35.42 -15.79
CA LYS A 591 2.22 36.46 -16.52
C LYS A 591 3.17 37.40 -17.27
N SER A 592 4.24 37.87 -16.61
CA SER A 592 5.24 38.75 -17.26
C SER A 592 6.07 38.07 -18.37
N ALA A 593 6.17 36.74 -18.33
CA ALA A 593 6.93 35.95 -19.31
C ALA A 593 6.03 35.29 -20.38
N ASN A 594 4.72 35.58 -20.37
CA ASN A 594 3.72 35.00 -21.27
C ASN A 594 3.72 33.44 -21.26
N VAL A 595 3.92 32.86 -20.08
CA VAL A 595 3.83 31.42 -19.84
C VAL A 595 2.48 31.09 -19.21
N ASP A 596 1.90 29.97 -19.66
CA ASP A 596 0.61 29.47 -19.18
C ASP A 596 0.65 29.23 -17.66
N PRO A 597 -0.23 29.88 -16.86
CA PRO A 597 -0.31 29.66 -15.42
C PRO A 597 -0.48 28.19 -15.02
N ASP A 598 -1.11 27.36 -15.86
CA ASP A 598 -1.31 25.93 -15.59
C ASP A 598 -0.02 25.10 -15.66
N THR A 599 1.08 25.70 -16.17
CA THR A 599 2.41 25.07 -16.20
C THR A 599 3.27 25.39 -14.99
N ILE A 600 2.79 26.26 -14.09
CA ILE A 600 3.50 26.60 -12.86
C ILE A 600 3.47 25.37 -11.94
N PRO A 601 4.61 24.89 -11.44
CA PRO A 601 4.62 23.78 -10.51
C PRO A 601 3.91 24.17 -9.21
N LYS A 602 3.06 23.27 -8.71
CA LYS A 602 2.45 23.42 -7.39
C LYS A 602 3.50 23.18 -6.32
N ILE A 603 3.86 24.24 -5.60
CA ILE A 603 4.87 24.23 -4.53
C ILE A 603 4.21 24.69 -3.24
N ASP A 604 4.20 23.82 -2.24
CA ASP A 604 3.80 24.15 -0.88
C ASP A 604 5.06 24.45 -0.05
N ILE A 605 5.02 25.50 0.77
CA ILE A 605 6.06 25.74 1.77
C ILE A 605 5.68 25.01 3.04
N VAL A 606 6.58 24.17 3.52
CA VAL A 606 6.36 23.30 4.67
C VAL A 606 7.43 23.57 5.72
N ASN A 607 7.03 23.67 6.97
CA ASN A 607 7.93 23.86 8.10
C ASN A 607 8.08 22.53 8.87
N LEU A 608 9.31 22.10 9.08
CA LEU A 608 9.68 21.03 9.99
C LEU A 608 10.13 21.65 11.32
N PHE A 609 9.31 21.47 12.34
CA PHE A 609 9.60 21.93 13.70
C PHE A 609 10.28 20.81 14.47
N VAL A 610 11.47 21.06 15.00
CA VAL A 610 12.17 20.13 15.91
C VAL A 610 11.81 20.49 17.35
N ASP A 611 10.71 19.94 17.85
CA ASP A 611 10.13 20.27 19.17
C ASP A 611 10.95 19.70 20.33
N LYS A 612 11.59 18.55 20.12
CA LYS A 612 12.45 17.90 21.11
C LYS A 612 13.73 17.41 20.43
N ASN A 613 14.88 17.83 20.94
CA ASN A 613 16.20 17.25 20.67
C ASN A 613 17.17 17.72 21.76
N ARG A 614 17.54 16.82 22.68
CA ARG A 614 18.35 17.18 23.87
C ARG A 614 19.79 17.57 23.52
N ASP A 615 20.31 17.05 22.42
CA ASP A 615 21.70 17.21 22.00
C ASP A 615 21.82 18.09 20.74
N ALA A 616 20.82 18.93 20.47
CA ALA A 616 20.81 19.81 19.31
C ALA A 616 22.04 20.74 19.31
N PRO A 617 22.81 20.84 18.22
CA PRO A 617 23.86 21.82 18.10
C PRO A 617 23.26 23.24 18.10
N ALA A 618 24.06 24.25 18.48
CA ALA A 618 23.62 25.64 18.44
C ALA A 618 23.24 26.03 16.99
N SER A 619 21.94 26.13 16.72
CA SER A 619 21.37 26.52 15.43
C SER A 619 20.76 27.92 15.49
N SER A 620 20.50 28.51 14.33
CA SER A 620 19.85 29.82 14.23
C SER A 620 18.34 29.76 14.50
N SER A 621 17.73 28.59 14.32
CA SER A 621 16.33 28.29 14.60
C SER A 621 16.15 26.77 14.74
N TYR A 622 15.06 26.36 15.38
CA TYR A 622 14.63 24.96 15.45
C TYR A 622 13.60 24.60 14.35
N ILE A 623 13.31 25.56 13.45
CA ILE A 623 12.35 25.42 12.35
C ILE A 623 13.11 25.38 11.03
N VAL A 624 13.07 24.24 10.34
CA VAL A 624 13.64 24.08 8.99
C VAL A 624 12.54 24.21 7.96
N GLN A 625 12.73 25.04 6.95
CA GLN A 625 11.72 25.27 5.92
C GLN A 625 12.06 24.50 4.64
N TYR A 626 11.06 23.87 4.04
CA TYR A 626 11.15 23.13 2.80
C TYR A 626 10.19 23.69 1.75
N ALA A 627 10.61 23.69 0.49
CA ALA A 627 9.71 23.76 -0.66
C ALA A 627 9.34 22.34 -1.08
N PHE A 628 8.06 22.00 -0.94
CA PHE A 628 7.50 20.73 -1.35
C PHE A 628 6.84 20.85 -2.73
N PHE A 629 7.47 20.24 -3.73
CA PHE A 629 6.92 20.14 -5.08
C PHE A 629 5.88 19.02 -5.11
N VAL A 630 4.60 19.39 -4.96
CA VAL A 630 3.48 18.46 -4.78
C VAL A 630 3.40 17.46 -5.94
N THR A 631 3.59 17.93 -7.18
CA THR A 631 3.51 17.09 -8.38
C THR A 631 4.73 16.18 -8.57
N LEU A 632 5.88 16.56 -8.02
CA LEU A 632 7.13 15.78 -8.10
C LEU A 632 7.38 14.93 -6.86
N ASN A 633 6.52 15.05 -5.84
CA ASN A 633 6.69 14.50 -4.51
C ASN A 633 8.12 14.72 -3.96
N LYS A 634 8.63 15.95 -4.09
CA LYS A 634 10.03 16.27 -3.77
C LYS A 634 10.11 17.41 -2.78
N PHE A 635 10.79 17.17 -1.67
CA PHE A 635 11.21 18.21 -0.74
C PHE A 635 12.55 18.82 -1.17
N VAL A 636 12.63 20.13 -1.02
CA VAL A 636 13.83 20.92 -1.27
C VAL A 636 14.04 21.77 -0.05
N GLU A 637 15.14 21.55 0.67
CA GLU A 637 15.49 22.36 1.83
C GLU A 637 15.76 23.79 1.39
N LEU A 638 15.16 24.75 2.09
CA LEU A 638 15.37 26.17 1.84
C LEU A 638 16.40 26.72 2.82
N ASP A 639 15.95 27.11 4.01
CA ASP A 639 16.78 27.58 5.12
C ASP A 639 15.93 27.53 6.41
N TYR A 640 16.51 27.93 7.52
CA TYR A 640 15.81 28.12 8.78
C TYR A 640 14.73 29.23 8.67
N LYS A 641 13.58 28.99 9.30
CA LYS A 641 12.59 30.04 9.54
C LYS A 641 12.88 30.73 10.87
N GLN A 642 13.08 32.04 10.84
CA GLN A 642 13.39 32.84 12.01
C GLN A 642 12.11 33.35 12.69
N THR A 643 12.09 33.49 14.02
CA THR A 643 10.92 33.98 14.77
C THR A 643 10.41 35.34 14.30
N LYS A 644 11.30 36.23 13.82
CA LYS A 644 10.92 37.54 13.23
C LYS A 644 10.01 37.41 12.00
N GLU A 645 10.02 36.27 11.32
CA GLU A 645 9.21 36.02 10.12
C GLU A 645 7.73 35.76 10.45
N TYR A 646 7.39 35.56 11.73
CA TYR A 646 6.00 35.49 12.20
C TYR A 646 5.37 36.86 12.44
N GLN A 647 6.17 37.95 12.45
CA GLN A 647 5.64 39.29 12.66
C GLN A 647 4.78 39.74 11.47
N ALA A 648 3.66 40.41 11.77
CA ALA A 648 2.68 40.82 10.75
C ALA A 648 3.26 41.79 9.70
N ASP A 649 4.27 42.57 10.06
CA ASP A 649 4.99 43.52 9.22
C ASP A 649 6.18 42.92 8.45
N PHE A 650 6.47 41.62 8.65
CA PHE A 650 7.53 40.95 7.90
C PHE A 650 7.08 40.69 6.45
N HIS A 651 7.71 41.41 5.52
CA HIS A 651 7.55 41.21 4.08
C HIS A 651 8.70 40.37 3.52
N GLY A 652 8.41 39.11 3.22
CA GLY A 652 9.38 38.09 2.81
C GLY A 652 9.95 38.23 1.40
N PHE A 653 9.78 39.36 0.71
CA PHE A 653 10.11 39.49 -0.72
C PHE A 653 11.56 39.12 -1.07
N ALA A 654 12.53 39.52 -0.22
CA ALA A 654 13.93 39.15 -0.42
C ALA A 654 14.16 37.63 -0.31
N LYS A 655 13.48 36.97 0.63
CA LYS A 655 13.52 35.51 0.82
C LYS A 655 12.86 34.78 -0.34
N LEU A 656 11.72 35.26 -0.84
CA LEU A 656 11.05 34.71 -2.03
C LEU A 656 11.95 34.81 -3.28
N GLN A 657 12.67 35.91 -3.46
CA GLN A 657 13.64 36.03 -4.56
C GLN A 657 14.79 35.04 -4.43
N GLN A 658 15.30 34.80 -3.22
CA GLN A 658 16.34 33.82 -2.96
C GLN A 658 15.85 32.39 -3.24
N ILE A 659 14.65 32.04 -2.74
CA ILE A 659 14.01 30.75 -3.00
C ILE A 659 13.86 30.56 -4.52
N TYR A 660 13.30 31.54 -5.22
CA TYR A 660 13.13 31.45 -6.66
C TYR A 660 14.46 31.31 -7.42
N ALA A 661 15.49 32.07 -7.05
CA ALA A 661 16.81 31.98 -7.67
C ALA A 661 17.45 30.59 -7.42
N TYR A 662 17.36 30.09 -6.20
CA TYR A 662 17.85 28.76 -5.84
C TYR A 662 17.13 27.65 -6.62
N LEU A 663 15.81 27.75 -6.77
CA LEU A 663 15.02 26.78 -7.55
C LEU A 663 15.37 26.80 -9.05
N LEU A 664 15.72 27.97 -9.61
CA LEU A 664 16.25 28.09 -10.97
C LEU A 664 17.67 27.49 -11.10
N ASP A 665 18.57 27.82 -10.17
CA ASP A 665 19.97 27.36 -10.20
C ASP A 665 20.08 25.85 -10.03
N THR A 666 19.16 25.24 -9.28
CA THR A 666 19.05 23.78 -9.12
C THR A 666 18.31 23.08 -10.28
N GLY A 667 17.80 23.85 -11.26
CA GLY A 667 17.07 23.32 -12.41
C GLY A 667 15.69 22.74 -12.08
N LEU A 668 15.16 23.03 -10.89
CA LEU A 668 13.84 22.57 -10.44
C LEU A 668 12.72 23.51 -10.91
N LEU A 669 13.07 24.74 -11.25
CA LEU A 669 12.30 25.62 -12.11
C LEU A 669 13.06 25.83 -13.41
N THR A 670 12.37 25.74 -14.54
CA THR A 670 12.90 26.18 -15.82
C THR A 670 12.65 27.68 -15.98
N LYS A 671 13.59 28.40 -16.59
CA LYS A 671 13.29 29.77 -17.02
C LYS A 671 12.15 29.69 -18.03
N PRO A 672 11.12 30.55 -17.90
CA PRO A 672 10.06 30.60 -18.88
C PRO A 672 10.66 30.90 -20.26
N GLU A 673 10.58 29.94 -21.18
CA GLU A 673 10.88 30.22 -22.59
C GLU A 673 9.75 31.07 -23.15
N PRO A 674 10.02 32.17 -23.88
CA PRO A 674 8.98 32.93 -24.53
C PRO A 674 8.23 31.99 -25.49
N ALA A 675 6.89 32.03 -25.44
CA ALA A 675 6.05 31.26 -26.35
C ALA A 675 6.58 31.38 -27.79
N ARG A 676 6.98 30.26 -28.41
CA ARG A 676 7.32 30.25 -29.83
C ARG A 676 6.07 30.68 -30.59
N THR A 677 6.23 31.75 -31.36
CA THR A 677 5.16 32.45 -32.10
C THR A 677 4.53 31.59 -33.17
#